data_AF-A0A954UI06-F1
#
_entry.id   AF-A0A954UI06-F1
#
_cell.length_a   1.000
_cell.length_b   1.000
_cell.length_c   1.000
_cell.angle_alpha   90.00
_cell.angle_beta   90.00
_cell.angle_gamma   90.00
#
_symmetry.space_group_name_H-M   'P 1'
#
loop_
_entity.id
_entity.type
_entity.pdbx_description
1 polymer ?
#
loop_
_entity_poly.entity_id
_entity_poly.type
_entity_poly.pdbx_seq_one_letter_code
_entity_poly.pdbx_strand_id
1 'polypeptide(L)'
;MNTKVTPESHDLTKQAAPQSDALPPPSAGGEAPASVIRESPTMAERPDTQRRVKPRASLLSLFKGRAKWHLDRWTSLLPTIEQFEGDYANFTDAQLRKESLSLRYRAKAGETLASLMPQSFALVRTAAQRTLKMRHFDVQILGGAALFHTSIAEMDTGEGKTLTASLPLYLHALRGKGSHLATVNDYLAARDAELMRPLYEMLGMSVGVVQTDMSRPQRRTAYAADITYGTAKEFGFDFLRDRLVIRRIKQERLDFLDTLGTAKGEGGERPVQRDAYFALVDEADSILIDEARTPLIISAIGDQHEESIRATYQWAADHAPRFEEEEDYDYDHEKKKVELTARGRQKVRSLHQPKEMDGVGLIDAYEYIERGIKVQRDFLRDHHYVVSEKEEIVIVDEFTGRLAEGRKWRDGIHQAIEAKEGIEITVDTGQAARITVQDLFLRYQHLAGMTGTAMTSAREFRKIYKTLVVRIPTNRPAQRIHLPDLVFKTEDEKWREIVREIVDLHRQNRPVLIGTKTIEKSELLSRMLDAEGIAHQVLNARHIAREAEIVAEAGQPGRVTVATNMAGRGTDIKLGRGVDTLGGLHVIITEIHDSARIDRQLAGRCGRQGDPGTVRRFLSLDDDILTTGYGPDKAKKMRSRLQRDGANVEKLGPSFRTAQQKVERRHLRDRMILLHHEKQRKKMQQELGQDPYLDTPH
;
A
#
# COMPACT_ATOMS: atom_id res chain seq x y z
N MET A 1 -44.73 36.20 -9.08
CA MET A 1 -45.62 37.37 -9.01
C MET A 1 -45.20 38.22 -7.82
N ASN A 2 -45.09 39.53 -8.04
CA ASN A 2 -44.99 40.65 -7.07
C ASN A 2 -45.57 40.35 -5.67
N THR A 3 -45.07 40.88 -4.54
CA THR A 3 -44.74 42.31 -4.32
C THR A 3 -43.95 42.54 -3.01
N LYS A 4 -43.14 43.61 -3.03
CA LYS A 4 -42.43 44.35 -1.96
C LYS A 4 -43.21 44.59 -0.66
N VAL A 5 -42.51 44.79 0.47
CA VAL A 5 -42.50 46.04 1.31
C VAL A 5 -41.22 46.09 2.18
N THR A 6 -40.63 47.30 2.28
CA THR A 6 -39.42 47.73 3.02
C THR A 6 -39.77 48.47 4.35
N PRO A 7 -38.78 48.83 5.21
CA PRO A 7 -38.92 48.89 6.68
C PRO A 7 -38.86 50.31 7.30
N GLU A 8 -39.15 50.37 8.61
CA GLU A 8 -38.87 51.45 9.60
C GLU A 8 -38.91 50.79 11.00
N SER A 9 -38.37 51.23 12.14
CA SER A 9 -37.22 52.01 12.63
C SER A 9 -37.49 52.24 14.14
N HIS A 10 -36.47 52.65 14.91
CA HIS A 10 -36.45 53.14 16.32
C HIS A 10 -36.04 52.14 17.41
N ASP A 11 -35.31 52.50 18.48
CA ASP A 11 -34.38 53.60 18.82
C ASP A 11 -33.88 53.33 20.28
N LEU A 12 -32.92 54.15 20.74
CA LEU A 12 -32.50 54.45 22.12
C LEU A 12 -31.32 53.63 22.71
N THR A 13 -30.40 54.18 23.50
CA THR A 13 -29.50 55.37 23.46
C THR A 13 -28.72 55.35 24.79
N LYS A 14 -27.44 55.83 24.74
CA LYS A 14 -26.70 56.56 25.82
C LYS A 14 -26.24 55.79 27.08
N GLN A 15 -25.15 56.14 27.79
CA GLN A 15 -23.86 56.83 27.55
C GLN A 15 -23.11 56.84 28.90
N ALA A 16 -21.78 56.67 28.85
CA ALA A 16 -20.71 57.27 29.68
C ALA A 16 -20.56 57.04 31.21
N ALA A 17 -19.29 56.85 31.60
CA ALA A 17 -18.66 56.63 32.93
C ALA A 17 -18.67 57.88 33.84
N PRO A 18 -18.19 57.87 35.12
CA PRO A 18 -16.72 57.83 35.44
C PRO A 18 -16.25 57.32 36.84
N GLN A 19 -14.92 57.13 36.96
CA GLN A 19 -14.00 57.48 38.07
C GLN A 19 -13.95 56.78 39.45
N SER A 20 -12.75 56.98 40.04
CA SER A 20 -11.98 56.38 41.15
C SER A 20 -12.48 56.61 42.57
N ASP A 21 -12.08 55.73 43.52
CA ASP A 21 -11.39 56.12 44.77
C ASP A 21 -10.90 54.91 45.58
N ALA A 22 -9.84 55.13 46.37
CA ALA A 22 -9.14 54.19 47.25
C ALA A 22 -9.61 54.33 48.72
N LEU A 23 -9.48 53.25 49.55
CA LEU A 23 -9.09 53.21 51.00
C LEU A 23 -9.39 51.82 51.67
N PRO A 24 -8.90 51.47 52.90
CA PRO A 24 -8.03 50.30 53.13
C PRO A 24 -8.55 49.28 54.21
N PRO A 25 -7.70 48.57 55.01
CA PRO A 25 -7.70 47.11 55.21
C PRO A 25 -8.51 46.59 56.42
N PRO A 26 -8.49 45.27 56.71
CA PRO A 26 -7.85 44.85 57.97
C PRO A 26 -7.09 43.49 57.93
N SER A 27 -6.53 43.14 59.09
CA SER A 27 -5.36 42.33 59.40
C SER A 27 -5.60 40.91 59.96
N ALA A 28 -4.59 40.04 59.72
CA ALA A 28 -3.93 39.08 60.64
C ALA A 28 -4.52 37.68 61.03
N GLY A 29 -3.65 36.67 60.85
CA GLY A 29 -3.54 35.39 61.60
C GLY A 29 -3.59 34.14 60.69
N GLY A 30 -2.62 33.22 60.59
CA GLY A 30 -1.27 33.03 61.15
C GLY A 30 -0.61 31.76 60.54
N GLU A 31 0.73 31.73 60.51
CA GLU A 31 1.74 30.61 60.46
C GLU A 31 1.57 29.43 59.46
N ALA A 32 2.54 28.79 58.77
CA ALA A 32 3.97 28.86 58.37
C ALA A 32 4.23 27.51 57.58
N PRO A 33 5.41 27.12 57.01
CA PRO A 33 6.61 27.84 56.57
C PRO A 33 7.09 27.54 55.11
N ALA A 34 7.88 28.49 54.60
CA ALA A 34 9.02 28.42 53.67
C ALA A 34 9.25 27.24 52.70
N SER A 35 9.31 27.55 51.40
CA SER A 35 10.48 27.21 50.58
C SER A 35 10.77 28.23 49.48
N VAL A 36 12.05 28.58 49.43
CA VAL A 36 12.81 29.58 48.67
C VAL A 36 12.39 29.82 47.21
N ILE A 37 12.08 31.08 46.89
CA ILE A 37 12.07 31.64 45.53
C ILE A 37 13.52 31.88 45.10
N ARG A 38 13.91 31.38 43.91
CA ARG A 38 15.03 31.91 43.14
C ARG A 38 14.51 32.52 41.84
N GLU A 39 14.93 33.76 41.64
CA GLU A 39 14.59 34.66 40.55
C GLU A 39 14.95 34.11 39.16
N SER A 40 14.11 34.48 38.20
CA SER A 40 14.29 34.25 36.77
C SER A 40 15.37 35.19 36.20
N PRO A 41 16.27 34.74 35.30
CA PRO A 41 17.00 35.66 34.46
C PRO A 41 16.31 35.83 33.10
N THR A 42 16.07 37.10 32.80
CA THR A 42 15.69 37.72 31.52
C THR A 42 16.33 37.10 30.27
N MET A 43 15.49 36.92 29.25
CA MET A 43 15.89 36.52 27.90
C MET A 43 16.74 37.60 27.23
N ALA A 44 17.97 37.23 26.88
CA ALA A 44 18.78 37.92 25.89
C ALA A 44 18.92 37.01 24.67
N GLU A 45 18.52 37.52 23.51
CA GLU A 45 18.65 36.88 22.20
C GLU A 45 20.09 36.42 21.95
N ARG A 46 20.27 35.16 21.54
CA ARG A 46 21.54 34.62 21.04
C ARG A 46 21.29 33.82 19.75
N PRO A 47 22.18 33.93 18.75
CA PRO A 47 22.02 33.28 17.46
C PRO A 47 22.21 31.75 17.61
N ASP A 48 21.39 31.01 16.86
CA ASP A 48 21.29 29.55 16.88
C ASP A 48 22.55 28.87 16.33
N THR A 49 23.57 28.74 17.17
CA THR A 49 24.71 27.85 16.89
C THR A 49 24.37 26.45 17.38
N GLN A 50 24.02 25.57 16.43
CA GLN A 50 23.87 24.13 16.64
C GLN A 50 25.06 23.56 17.42
N ARG A 51 24.81 23.19 18.69
CA ARG A 51 25.78 22.49 19.52
C ARG A 51 26.03 21.10 18.95
N ARG A 52 27.22 20.90 18.38
CA ARG A 52 27.82 19.62 17.99
C ARG A 52 27.82 18.65 19.18
N VAL A 53 26.99 17.61 19.11
CA VAL A 53 27.14 16.43 19.97
C VAL A 53 28.12 15.48 19.26
N LYS A 54 29.34 15.35 19.77
CA LYS A 54 30.27 14.31 19.32
C LYS A 54 29.63 12.94 19.60
N PRO A 55 29.61 11.98 18.65
CA PRO A 55 29.14 10.64 18.94
C PRO A 55 30.13 9.97 19.90
N ARG A 56 29.77 9.86 21.18
CA ARG A 56 30.50 9.02 22.13
C ARG A 56 30.30 7.56 21.72
N ALA A 57 31.42 6.84 21.61
CA ALA A 57 31.55 5.45 21.18
C ALA A 57 30.83 4.38 22.05
N SER A 58 29.79 4.73 22.81
CA SER A 58 29.08 3.82 23.72
C SER A 58 27.67 3.41 23.26
N LEU A 59 27.18 3.86 22.09
CA LEU A 59 25.87 3.47 21.55
C LEU A 59 25.87 2.09 20.86
N LEU A 60 27.05 1.49 20.65
CA LEU A 60 27.24 0.25 19.89
C LEU A 60 27.21 -1.03 20.74
N SER A 61 26.99 -0.96 22.06
CA SER A 61 27.12 -2.13 22.96
C SER A 61 25.97 -3.15 22.88
N LEU A 62 24.87 -2.86 22.16
CA LEU A 62 23.66 -3.68 22.15
C LEU A 62 23.51 -4.66 20.97
N PHE A 63 24.41 -4.64 19.99
CA PHE A 63 24.30 -5.50 18.80
C PHE A 63 25.45 -6.52 18.74
N LYS A 64 25.12 -7.81 18.59
CA LYS A 64 26.05 -8.89 18.22
C LYS A 64 25.74 -9.33 16.78
N GLY A 65 26.76 -9.59 15.95
CA GLY A 65 26.61 -10.22 14.63
C GLY A 65 26.91 -9.33 13.40
N ARG A 66 26.66 -9.89 12.20
CA ARG A 66 27.06 -9.34 10.89
C ARG A 66 26.53 -7.92 10.61
N ALA A 67 25.30 -7.60 11.05
CA ALA A 67 24.72 -6.26 10.86
C ALA A 67 25.47 -5.16 11.62
N LYS A 68 25.97 -5.45 12.84
CA LYS A 68 26.79 -4.51 13.61
C LYS A 68 28.10 -4.20 12.90
N TRP A 69 28.78 -5.25 12.43
CA TRP A 69 30.04 -5.09 11.68
C TRP A 69 29.87 -4.19 10.44
N HIS A 70 28.75 -4.33 9.72
CA HIS A 70 28.42 -3.45 8.61
C HIS A 70 28.20 -2.00 9.07
N LEU A 71 27.45 -1.77 10.14
CA LEU A 71 27.22 -0.43 10.70
C LEU A 71 28.52 0.23 11.17
N ASP A 72 29.40 -0.50 11.86
CA ASP A 72 30.70 0.00 12.31
C ASP A 72 31.57 0.42 11.11
N ARG A 73 31.58 -0.42 10.06
CA ARG A 73 32.28 -0.11 8.81
C ARG A 73 31.71 1.13 8.12
N TRP A 74 30.39 1.29 8.01
CA TRP A 74 29.81 2.48 7.38
C TRP A 74 29.97 3.74 8.22
N THR A 75 29.96 3.60 9.55
CA THR A 75 30.24 4.70 10.48
C THR A 75 31.65 5.24 10.26
N SER A 76 32.62 4.37 9.93
CA SER A 76 33.99 4.82 9.61
C SER A 76 34.09 5.67 8.33
N LEU A 77 33.07 5.68 7.46
CA LEU A 77 33.03 6.52 6.27
C LEU A 77 32.53 7.95 6.55
N LEU A 78 31.85 8.18 7.68
CA LEU A 78 31.27 9.49 8.01
C LEU A 78 32.32 10.62 7.98
N PRO A 79 33.51 10.50 8.60
CA PRO A 79 34.51 11.57 8.56
C PRO A 79 34.98 11.91 7.14
N THR A 80 35.12 10.90 6.28
CA THR A 80 35.50 11.10 4.88
C THR A 80 34.38 11.81 4.09
N ILE A 81 33.12 11.47 4.34
CA ILE A 81 31.97 12.15 3.74
C ILE A 81 31.91 13.61 4.21
N GLU A 82 32.13 13.86 5.50
CA GLU A 82 32.18 15.22 6.06
C GLU A 82 33.32 16.06 5.48
N GLN A 83 34.48 15.45 5.23
CA GLN A 83 35.59 16.12 4.57
C GLN A 83 35.21 16.58 3.16
N PHE A 84 34.68 15.69 2.32
CA PHE A 84 34.22 16.05 0.98
C PHE A 84 33.09 17.08 1.01
N GLU A 85 32.18 17.01 1.99
CA GLU A 85 31.14 18.02 2.19
C GLU A 85 31.76 19.40 2.48
N GLY A 86 32.80 19.45 3.30
CA GLY A 86 33.57 20.68 3.56
C GLY A 86 34.22 21.24 2.29
N ASP A 87 34.79 20.39 1.45
CA ASP A 87 35.38 20.78 0.17
C ASP A 87 34.32 21.35 -0.79
N TYR A 88 33.14 20.70 -0.86
CA TYR A 88 32.03 21.10 -1.71
C TYR A 88 31.26 22.32 -1.19
N ALA A 89 31.41 22.69 0.08
CA ALA A 89 30.73 23.84 0.65
C ALA A 89 31.01 25.13 -0.14
N ASN A 90 32.24 25.28 -0.65
CA ASN A 90 32.70 26.45 -1.40
C ASN A 90 32.47 26.35 -2.92
N PHE A 91 31.95 25.22 -3.42
CA PHE A 91 31.75 25.04 -4.86
C PHE A 91 30.55 25.85 -5.35
N THR A 92 30.60 26.36 -6.57
CA THR A 92 29.41 26.86 -7.29
C THR A 92 28.56 25.69 -7.79
N ASP A 93 27.31 25.95 -8.15
CA ASP A 93 26.40 24.91 -8.66
C ASP A 93 26.93 24.27 -9.95
N ALA A 94 27.59 25.06 -10.81
CA ALA A 94 28.28 24.56 -11.99
C ALA A 94 29.46 23.63 -11.65
N GLN A 95 30.21 23.93 -10.58
CA GLN A 95 31.28 23.06 -10.10
C GLN A 95 30.75 21.76 -9.50
N LEU A 96 29.66 21.80 -8.72
CA LEU A 96 29.00 20.60 -8.22
C LEU A 96 28.50 19.71 -9.36
N ARG A 97 27.90 20.30 -10.40
CA ARG A 97 27.46 19.56 -11.59
C ARG A 97 28.63 18.97 -12.36
N LYS A 98 29.75 19.69 -12.47
CA LYS A 98 30.99 19.18 -13.08
C LYS A 98 31.55 17.98 -12.30
N GLU A 99 31.53 18.04 -10.97
CA GLU A 99 31.95 16.92 -10.13
C GLU A 99 31.02 15.71 -10.29
N SER A 100 29.70 15.94 -10.33
CA SER A 100 28.73 14.87 -10.62
C SER A 100 29.02 14.18 -11.97
N LEU A 101 29.30 14.99 -13.01
CA LEU A 101 29.65 14.48 -14.33
C LEU A 101 30.96 13.66 -14.30
N SER A 102 31.97 14.13 -13.56
CA SER A 102 33.22 13.40 -13.33
C SER A 102 32.98 12.02 -12.70
N LEU A 103 32.17 11.96 -11.63
CA LEU A 103 31.79 10.69 -10.98
C LEU A 103 31.03 9.76 -11.94
N ARG A 104 30.15 10.32 -12.79
CA ARG A 104 29.42 9.55 -13.81
C ARG A 104 30.37 8.93 -14.84
N TYR A 105 31.35 9.68 -15.33
CA TYR A 105 32.35 9.15 -16.26
C TYR A 105 33.19 8.04 -15.62
N ARG A 106 33.69 8.24 -14.39
CA ARG A 106 34.46 7.24 -13.63
C ARG A 106 33.66 5.95 -13.40
N ALA A 107 32.39 6.08 -13.00
CA ALA A 107 31.49 4.95 -12.85
C ALA A 107 31.29 4.18 -14.17
N LYS A 108 31.07 4.88 -15.29
CA LYS A 108 30.92 4.25 -16.61
C LYS A 108 32.22 3.62 -17.12
N ALA A 109 33.37 4.20 -16.79
CA ALA A 109 34.70 3.66 -17.12
C ALA A 109 35.09 2.41 -16.32
N GLY A 110 34.30 2.03 -15.31
CA GLY A 110 34.46 0.77 -14.59
C GLY A 110 34.74 0.90 -13.10
N GLU A 111 35.03 2.11 -12.59
CA GLU A 111 35.32 2.32 -11.18
C GLU A 111 34.16 1.83 -10.28
N THR A 112 34.49 1.17 -9.18
CA THR A 112 33.49 0.56 -8.30
C THR A 112 32.62 1.64 -7.65
N LEU A 113 31.30 1.44 -7.61
CA LEU A 113 30.41 2.40 -6.94
C LEU A 113 30.73 2.52 -5.43
N ALA A 114 31.30 1.47 -4.84
CA ALA A 114 31.71 1.49 -3.43
C ALA A 114 32.85 2.49 -3.15
N SER A 115 33.82 2.63 -4.06
CA SER A 115 34.89 3.65 -3.91
C SER A 115 34.36 5.07 -4.14
N LEU A 116 33.37 5.22 -5.01
CA LEU A 116 32.72 6.50 -5.31
C LEU A 116 31.71 6.94 -4.25
N MET A 117 31.30 6.05 -3.33
CA MET A 117 30.24 6.33 -2.37
C MET A 117 30.52 7.56 -1.50
N PRO A 118 31.69 7.74 -0.87
CA PRO A 118 31.89 8.88 0.03
C PRO A 118 31.76 10.23 -0.70
N GLN A 119 32.37 10.34 -1.87
CA GLN A 119 32.29 11.52 -2.75
C GLN A 119 30.86 11.78 -3.21
N SER A 120 30.16 10.72 -3.63
CA SER A 120 28.78 10.82 -4.12
C SER A 120 27.80 11.21 -3.03
N PHE A 121 27.93 10.65 -1.82
CA PHE A 121 27.04 10.94 -0.70
C PHE A 121 27.25 12.36 -0.17
N ALA A 122 28.50 12.83 -0.10
CA ALA A 122 28.80 14.22 0.23
C ALA A 122 28.21 15.19 -0.80
N LEU A 123 28.28 14.84 -2.09
CA LEU A 123 27.73 15.66 -3.16
C LEU A 123 26.20 15.76 -3.09
N VAL A 124 25.51 14.62 -2.90
CA VAL A 124 24.05 14.56 -2.71
C VAL A 124 23.63 15.31 -1.45
N ARG A 125 24.35 15.17 -0.34
CA ARG A 125 24.10 15.91 0.90
C ARG A 125 24.21 17.43 0.68
N THR A 126 25.24 17.87 -0.03
CA THR A 126 25.47 19.29 -0.35
C THR A 126 24.36 19.83 -1.26
N ALA A 127 23.96 19.07 -2.28
CA ALA A 127 22.86 19.44 -3.18
C ALA A 127 21.53 19.54 -2.43
N ALA A 128 21.21 18.57 -1.57
CA ALA A 128 20.01 18.58 -0.73
C ALA A 128 19.96 19.81 0.19
N GLN A 129 21.08 20.17 0.81
CA GLN A 129 21.16 21.33 1.67
C GLN A 129 20.91 22.63 0.90
N ARG A 130 21.38 22.74 -0.35
CA ARG A 130 21.19 23.93 -1.18
C ARG A 130 19.77 24.07 -1.72
N THR A 131 19.23 22.99 -2.28
CA THR A 131 17.94 23.02 -3.00
C THR A 131 16.75 22.78 -2.08
N LEU A 132 16.85 21.81 -1.18
CA LEU A 132 15.74 21.41 -0.30
C LEU A 132 15.83 22.03 1.09
N LYS A 133 16.94 22.71 1.41
CA LYS A 133 17.25 23.22 2.76
C LYS A 133 17.28 22.10 3.81
N MET A 134 17.61 20.88 3.39
CA MET A 134 17.70 19.70 4.25
C MET A 134 19.07 19.08 4.11
N ARG A 135 19.83 19.00 5.21
CA ARG A 135 21.09 18.28 5.28
C ARG A 135 20.84 16.88 5.82
N HIS A 136 21.37 15.85 5.17
CA HIS A 136 21.26 14.49 5.68
C HIS A 136 21.92 14.33 7.05
N PHE A 137 21.21 13.74 8.01
CA PHE A 137 21.77 13.30 9.28
C PHE A 137 22.70 12.10 9.09
N ASP A 138 23.57 11.84 10.07
CA ASP A 138 24.51 10.71 10.00
C ASP A 138 23.78 9.37 9.95
N VAL A 139 22.67 9.23 10.68
CA VAL A 139 21.82 8.04 10.62
C VAL A 139 21.22 7.81 9.24
N GLN A 140 20.89 8.89 8.51
CA GLN A 140 20.39 8.80 7.13
C GLN A 140 21.50 8.36 6.18
N ILE A 141 22.75 8.74 6.44
CA ILE A 141 23.90 8.33 5.63
C ILE A 141 24.25 6.86 5.88
N LEU A 142 24.15 6.40 7.12
CA LEU A 142 24.20 4.98 7.45
C LEU A 142 23.07 4.19 6.76
N GLY A 143 21.85 4.74 6.76
CA GLY A 143 20.71 4.20 6.02
C GLY A 143 21.00 4.09 4.52
N GLY A 144 21.50 5.16 3.90
CA GLY A 144 21.88 5.19 2.49
C GLY A 144 22.96 4.16 2.14
N ALA A 145 23.95 3.98 3.02
CA ALA A 145 24.98 2.95 2.86
C ALA A 145 24.39 1.54 2.96
N ALA A 146 23.47 1.29 3.89
CA ALA A 146 22.76 0.02 3.99
C ALA A 146 21.97 -0.31 2.72
N LEU A 147 21.25 0.68 2.19
CA LEU A 147 20.48 0.55 0.95
C LEU A 147 21.39 0.27 -0.26
N PHE A 148 22.50 1.00 -0.40
CA PHE A 148 23.48 0.73 -1.46
C PHE A 148 24.01 -0.71 -1.41
N HIS A 149 24.22 -1.24 -0.20
CA HIS A 149 24.65 -2.63 -0.02
C HIS A 149 23.49 -3.64 -0.01
N THR A 150 22.41 -3.37 -0.76
CA THR A 150 21.30 -4.31 -1.00
C THR A 150 20.64 -4.84 0.29
N SER A 151 20.58 -3.99 1.31
CA SER A 151 19.92 -4.32 2.59
C SER A 151 18.54 -3.68 2.67
N ILE A 152 17.73 -4.20 3.59
CA ILE A 152 16.53 -3.52 4.06
C ILE A 152 16.94 -2.62 5.23
N ALA A 153 16.88 -1.31 5.05
CA ALA A 153 17.12 -0.34 6.11
C ALA A 153 15.84 -0.17 6.94
N GLU A 154 15.85 -0.67 8.18
CA GLU A 154 14.80 -0.35 9.15
C GLU A 154 15.09 1.02 9.77
N MET A 155 14.33 2.02 9.34
CA MET A 155 14.38 3.40 9.80
C MET A 155 12.99 3.82 10.28
N ASP A 156 12.89 4.18 11.56
CA ASP A 156 11.64 4.59 12.19
C ASP A 156 10.92 5.70 11.39
N THR A 157 9.60 5.79 11.56
CA THR A 157 8.82 6.81 10.86
C THR A 157 9.19 8.21 11.35
N GLY A 158 9.43 9.13 10.42
CA GLY A 158 9.97 10.46 10.72
C GLY A 158 11.50 10.57 10.67
N GLU A 159 12.24 9.50 10.40
CA GLU A 159 13.71 9.57 10.21
C GLU A 159 14.14 10.10 8.82
N GLY A 160 13.20 10.46 7.95
CA GLY A 160 13.51 11.01 6.61
C GLY A 160 13.94 9.95 5.59
N LYS A 161 13.14 8.88 5.44
CA LYS A 161 13.33 7.80 4.45
C LYS A 161 13.43 8.33 3.01
N THR A 162 12.53 9.20 2.60
CA THR A 162 12.52 9.82 1.26
C THR A 162 13.83 10.54 0.94
N LEU A 163 14.32 11.39 1.87
CA LEU A 163 15.61 12.06 1.69
C LEU A 163 16.78 11.06 1.68
N THR A 164 16.73 10.03 2.52
CA THR A 164 17.76 8.98 2.59
C THR A 164 17.88 8.20 1.28
N ALA A 165 16.76 7.92 0.61
CA ALA A 165 16.72 7.22 -0.68
C ALA A 165 17.49 7.95 -1.79
N SER A 166 17.63 9.28 -1.71
CA SER A 166 18.36 10.05 -2.71
C SER A 166 19.83 9.62 -2.86
N LEU A 167 20.46 9.18 -1.77
CA LEU A 167 21.86 8.77 -1.72
C LEU A 167 22.14 7.54 -2.61
N PRO A 168 21.52 6.35 -2.39
CA PRO A 168 21.76 5.18 -3.22
C PRO A 168 21.17 5.32 -4.63
N LEU A 169 20.04 6.02 -4.81
CA LEU A 169 19.45 6.23 -6.14
C LEU A 169 20.40 7.02 -7.05
N TYR A 170 20.99 8.10 -6.55
CA TYR A 170 22.00 8.87 -7.28
C TYR A 170 23.23 8.00 -7.59
N LEU A 171 23.77 7.30 -6.60
CA LEU A 171 24.99 6.52 -6.75
C LEU A 171 24.84 5.39 -7.80
N HIS A 172 23.73 4.66 -7.79
CA HIS A 172 23.44 3.65 -8.81
C HIS A 172 23.15 4.26 -10.19
N ALA A 173 22.50 5.43 -10.23
CA ALA A 173 22.20 6.14 -11.48
C ALA A 173 23.48 6.57 -12.24
N LEU A 174 24.63 6.74 -11.57
CA LEU A 174 25.91 7.06 -12.22
C LEU A 174 26.30 6.07 -13.33
N ARG A 175 25.89 4.79 -13.23
CA ARG A 175 26.14 3.78 -14.27
C ARG A 175 25.34 4.00 -15.55
N GLY A 176 24.30 4.84 -15.52
CA GLY A 176 23.41 5.10 -16.67
C GLY A 176 22.51 3.92 -17.04
N LYS A 177 22.31 2.97 -16.13
CA LYS A 177 21.43 1.81 -16.30
C LYS A 177 20.02 2.00 -15.70
N GLY A 178 19.78 3.16 -15.07
CA GLY A 178 18.52 3.46 -14.40
C GLY A 178 18.44 2.98 -12.96
N SER A 179 17.80 3.78 -12.11
CA SER A 179 17.47 3.42 -10.73
C SER A 179 15.97 3.59 -10.49
N HIS A 180 15.29 2.52 -10.07
CA HIS A 180 13.85 2.57 -9.82
C HIS A 180 13.56 2.72 -8.33
N LEU A 181 12.70 3.66 -7.96
CA LEU A 181 12.08 3.70 -6.64
C LEU A 181 10.63 3.22 -6.74
N ALA A 182 10.31 2.14 -6.03
CA ALA A 182 8.97 1.59 -5.93
C ALA A 182 8.32 2.02 -4.61
N THR A 183 7.16 2.66 -4.67
CA THR A 183 6.34 2.99 -3.49
C THR A 183 4.93 2.40 -3.61
N VAL A 184 4.07 2.65 -2.63
CA VAL A 184 2.77 1.98 -2.46
C VAL A 184 1.64 2.56 -3.32
N ASN A 185 1.73 3.83 -3.73
CA ASN A 185 0.71 4.49 -4.56
C ASN A 185 1.27 5.62 -5.43
N ASP A 186 0.51 5.98 -6.46
CA ASP A 186 0.90 6.98 -7.46
C ASP A 186 1.10 8.39 -6.88
N TYR A 187 0.30 8.77 -5.88
CA TYR A 187 0.45 10.06 -5.21
C TYR A 187 1.82 10.20 -4.54
N LEU A 188 2.25 9.18 -3.78
CA LEU A 188 3.57 9.17 -3.14
C LEU A 188 4.69 9.14 -4.18
N ALA A 189 4.52 8.39 -5.28
CA ALA A 189 5.51 8.33 -6.36
C ALA A 189 5.72 9.72 -6.98
N ALA A 190 4.64 10.41 -7.33
CA ALA A 190 4.69 11.75 -7.91
C ALA A 190 5.22 12.79 -6.91
N ARG A 191 4.71 12.79 -5.68
CA ARG A 191 5.14 13.71 -4.61
C ARG A 191 6.63 13.58 -4.32
N ASP A 192 7.13 12.37 -4.12
CA ASP A 192 8.52 12.14 -3.73
C ASP A 192 9.48 12.43 -4.89
N ALA A 193 9.07 12.11 -6.12
CA ALA A 193 9.81 12.50 -7.31
C ALA A 193 9.93 14.02 -7.42
N GLU A 194 8.84 14.75 -7.24
CA GLU A 194 8.83 16.22 -7.34
C GLU A 194 9.61 16.87 -6.20
N LEU A 195 9.47 16.37 -4.98
CA LEU A 195 10.22 16.84 -3.82
C LEU A 195 11.74 16.65 -4.00
N MET A 196 12.18 15.54 -4.58
CA MET A 196 13.60 15.24 -4.78
C MET A 196 14.15 15.75 -6.12
N ARG A 197 13.31 16.15 -7.08
CA ARG A 197 13.70 16.59 -8.43
C ARG A 197 14.75 17.70 -8.42
N PRO A 198 14.62 18.80 -7.64
CA PRO A 198 15.59 19.89 -7.64
C PRO A 198 17.01 19.42 -7.27
N LEU A 199 17.12 18.46 -6.35
CA LEU A 199 18.40 17.86 -5.96
C LEU A 199 19.04 17.09 -7.12
N TYR A 200 18.26 16.24 -7.81
CA TYR A 200 18.78 15.43 -8.90
C TYR A 200 19.16 16.27 -10.13
N GLU A 201 18.33 17.25 -10.48
CA GLU A 201 18.56 18.13 -11.63
C GLU A 201 19.78 19.05 -11.43
N MET A 202 20.01 19.52 -10.20
CA MET A 202 21.24 20.24 -9.85
C MET A 202 22.50 19.41 -10.15
N LEU A 203 22.44 18.10 -9.89
CA LEU A 203 23.51 17.15 -10.19
C LEU A 203 23.47 16.64 -11.64
N GLY A 204 22.58 17.17 -12.48
CA GLY A 204 22.47 16.79 -13.90
C GLY A 204 21.88 15.40 -14.14
N MET A 205 21.08 14.88 -13.21
CA MET A 205 20.33 13.63 -13.35
C MET A 205 18.88 13.93 -13.76
N SER A 206 18.32 13.07 -14.62
CA SER A 206 16.92 13.14 -15.03
C SER A 206 16.01 12.29 -14.14
N VAL A 207 14.79 12.76 -13.90
CA VAL A 207 13.80 12.09 -13.04
C VAL A 207 12.49 11.87 -13.80
N GLY A 208 12.08 10.61 -13.92
CA GLY A 208 10.80 10.18 -14.49
C GLY A 208 9.84 9.66 -13.42
N VAL A 209 8.54 9.74 -13.68
CA VAL A 209 7.48 9.17 -12.84
C VAL A 209 6.59 8.32 -13.72
N VAL A 210 6.23 7.13 -13.24
CA VAL A 210 5.26 6.24 -13.88
C VAL A 210 3.99 6.22 -13.04
N GLN A 211 2.87 6.54 -13.68
CA GLN A 211 1.52 6.60 -13.11
C GLN A 211 0.54 5.81 -13.98
N THR A 212 -0.59 5.38 -13.41
CA THR A 212 -1.58 4.53 -14.07
C THR A 212 -2.06 5.11 -15.41
N ASP A 213 -2.44 6.39 -15.46
CA ASP A 213 -3.06 7.03 -16.64
C ASP A 213 -2.07 7.44 -17.75
N MET A 214 -0.82 6.97 -17.70
CA MET A 214 0.19 7.32 -18.70
C MET A 214 0.14 6.43 -19.94
N SER A 215 0.21 7.07 -21.11
CA SER A 215 0.41 6.40 -22.40
C SER A 215 1.78 5.72 -22.50
N ARG A 216 1.92 4.73 -23.39
CA ARG A 216 3.21 4.04 -23.59
C ARG A 216 4.37 4.96 -23.98
N PRO A 217 4.22 5.97 -24.86
CA PRO A 217 5.30 6.92 -25.15
C PRO A 217 5.75 7.74 -23.92
N GLN A 218 4.80 8.17 -23.09
CA GLN A 218 5.12 8.87 -21.83
C GLN A 218 5.86 7.96 -20.86
N ARG A 219 5.42 6.70 -20.70
CA ARG A 219 6.11 5.70 -19.87
C ARG A 219 7.53 5.44 -20.36
N ARG A 220 7.74 5.30 -21.67
CA ARG A 220 9.09 5.12 -22.24
C ARG A 220 10.02 6.29 -21.91
N THR A 221 9.49 7.52 -21.94
CA THR A 221 10.25 8.72 -21.53
C THR A 221 10.59 8.66 -20.03
N ALA A 222 9.63 8.26 -19.18
CA ALA A 222 9.86 8.12 -17.74
C ALA A 222 10.89 7.03 -17.39
N TYR A 223 10.87 5.88 -18.07
CA TYR A 223 11.88 4.83 -17.93
C TYR A 223 13.22 5.17 -18.61
N ALA A 224 13.30 6.18 -19.47
CA ALA A 224 14.57 6.62 -20.05
C ALA A 224 15.38 7.51 -19.08
N ALA A 225 14.71 8.11 -18.08
CA ALA A 225 15.33 8.97 -17.07
C ALA A 225 16.44 8.24 -16.27
N ASP A 226 17.34 8.94 -15.60
CA ASP A 226 18.37 8.30 -14.76
C ASP A 226 17.75 7.64 -13.51
N ILE A 227 16.68 8.24 -12.99
CA ILE A 227 15.92 7.78 -11.83
C ILE A 227 14.43 7.77 -12.18
N THR A 228 13.75 6.68 -11.88
CA THR A 228 12.32 6.50 -12.18
C THR A 228 11.56 6.15 -10.90
N TYR A 229 10.57 6.97 -10.55
CA TYR A 229 9.63 6.72 -9.47
C TYR A 229 8.37 6.04 -10.01
N GLY A 230 7.76 5.15 -9.24
CA GLY A 230 6.52 4.49 -9.62
C GLY A 230 6.04 3.56 -8.51
N THR A 231 4.95 2.85 -8.78
CA THR A 231 4.47 1.81 -7.87
C THR A 231 4.96 0.42 -8.29
N ALA A 232 5.02 -0.50 -7.33
CA ALA A 232 5.33 -1.90 -7.63
C ALA A 232 4.35 -2.50 -8.66
N LYS A 233 3.07 -2.10 -8.60
CA LYS A 233 2.03 -2.51 -9.55
C LYS A 233 2.34 -2.02 -10.95
N GLU A 234 2.62 -0.73 -11.13
CA GLU A 234 2.93 -0.17 -12.45
C GLU A 234 4.18 -0.78 -13.07
N PHE A 235 5.25 -0.98 -12.28
CA PHE A 235 6.44 -1.69 -12.75
C PHE A 235 6.15 -3.14 -13.16
N GLY A 236 5.26 -3.83 -12.44
CA GLY A 236 4.84 -5.19 -12.76
C GLY A 236 3.98 -5.27 -14.02
N PHE A 237 2.99 -4.40 -14.16
CA PHE A 237 2.12 -4.36 -15.34
C PHE A 237 2.87 -3.94 -16.60
N ASP A 238 3.77 -2.95 -16.52
CA ASP A 238 4.63 -2.61 -17.66
C ASP A 238 5.53 -3.76 -18.07
N PHE A 239 6.06 -4.52 -17.11
CA PHE A 239 6.81 -5.74 -17.40
C PHE A 239 5.96 -6.77 -18.16
N LEU A 240 4.74 -7.05 -17.69
CA LEU A 240 3.84 -8.01 -18.34
C LEU A 240 3.40 -7.53 -19.73
N ARG A 241 3.05 -6.25 -19.88
CA ARG A 241 2.72 -5.63 -21.19
C ARG A 241 3.89 -5.72 -22.16
N ASP A 242 5.11 -5.46 -21.69
CA ASP A 242 6.31 -5.59 -22.52
C ASP A 242 6.55 -7.04 -22.97
N ARG A 243 6.22 -8.04 -22.13
CA ARG A 243 6.30 -9.46 -22.50
C ARG A 243 5.32 -9.82 -23.62
N LEU A 244 4.07 -9.35 -23.53
CA LEU A 244 3.07 -9.54 -24.57
C LEU A 244 3.49 -8.89 -25.90
N VAL A 245 4.05 -7.69 -25.84
CA VAL A 245 4.58 -6.98 -27.01
C VAL A 245 5.76 -7.71 -27.64
N ILE A 246 6.69 -8.21 -26.82
CA ILE A 246 7.81 -9.03 -27.30
C ILE A 246 7.31 -10.31 -27.97
N ARG A 247 6.28 -10.97 -27.41
CA ARG A 247 5.65 -12.15 -28.04
C ARG A 247 5.04 -11.80 -29.39
N ARG A 248 4.27 -10.72 -29.48
CA ARG A 248 3.66 -10.24 -30.73
C ARG A 248 4.72 -9.92 -31.79
N ILE A 249 5.76 -9.16 -31.44
CA ILE A 249 6.88 -8.83 -32.36
C ILE A 249 7.55 -10.11 -32.85
N LYS A 250 7.75 -11.13 -32.00
CA LYS A 250 8.34 -12.41 -32.40
C LYS A 250 7.44 -13.15 -33.38
N GLN A 251 6.13 -13.20 -33.13
CA GLN A 251 5.14 -13.82 -34.01
C GLN A 251 5.10 -13.12 -35.37
N GLU A 252 4.96 -11.79 -35.39
CA GLU A 252 4.98 -10.98 -36.63
C GLU A 252 6.27 -11.21 -37.43
N ARG A 253 7.42 -11.40 -36.77
CA ARG A 253 8.69 -11.70 -37.44
C ARG A 253 8.74 -13.10 -38.03
N LEU A 254 8.13 -14.08 -37.36
CA LEU A 254 7.98 -15.45 -37.86
C LEU A 254 7.03 -15.48 -39.07
N ASP A 255 5.88 -14.81 -38.98
CA ASP A 255 4.89 -14.71 -40.05
C ASP A 255 5.44 -13.95 -41.28
N PHE A 256 6.25 -12.91 -41.05
CA PHE A 256 6.96 -12.19 -42.12
C PHE A 256 8.05 -13.02 -42.80
N LEU A 257 8.70 -13.94 -42.07
CA LEU A 257 9.67 -14.88 -42.67
C LEU A 257 8.97 -15.96 -43.50
N ASP A 258 7.73 -16.34 -43.14
CA ASP A 258 6.90 -17.27 -43.92
C ASP A 258 6.27 -16.60 -45.15
N THR A 259 5.98 -15.29 -45.06
CA THR A 259 5.35 -14.52 -46.14
C THR A 259 6.38 -13.61 -46.82
N LEU A 260 7.18 -14.17 -47.73
CA LEU A 260 8.10 -13.42 -48.59
C LEU A 260 7.33 -12.47 -49.51
N GLY A 261 7.08 -11.24 -49.05
CA GLY A 261 6.63 -10.15 -49.92
C GLY A 261 5.67 -9.17 -49.27
N THR A 262 6.13 -7.92 -49.14
CA THR A 262 5.31 -6.70 -49.04
C THR A 262 4.44 -6.51 -47.79
N ALA A 263 5.04 -6.02 -46.71
CA ALA A 263 4.38 -5.05 -45.83
C ALA A 263 5.43 -4.16 -45.13
N LYS A 264 5.43 -2.86 -45.45
CA LYS A 264 6.06 -1.84 -44.60
C LYS A 264 5.20 -1.71 -43.35
N GLY A 265 5.62 -2.32 -42.25
CA GLY A 265 4.99 -2.13 -40.94
C GLY A 265 5.28 -0.73 -40.39
N GLU A 266 4.32 0.18 -40.53
CA GLU A 266 4.31 1.44 -39.80
C GLU A 266 3.96 1.19 -38.33
N GLY A 267 4.81 1.65 -37.40
CA GLY A 267 4.39 1.92 -36.01
C GLY A 267 4.48 0.80 -34.97
N GLY A 268 5.35 -0.22 -35.15
CA GLY A 268 5.48 -1.34 -34.19
C GLY A 268 5.68 -0.90 -32.73
N GLU A 269 4.73 -1.26 -31.87
CA GLU A 269 4.79 -1.04 -30.42
C GLU A 269 6.12 -1.58 -29.85
N ARG A 270 6.86 -0.76 -29.09
CA ARG A 270 8.13 -1.17 -28.46
C ARG A 270 7.98 -1.25 -26.94
N PRO A 271 8.75 -2.14 -26.28
CA PRO A 271 8.86 -2.17 -24.82
C PRO A 271 9.09 -0.78 -24.22
N VAL A 272 8.54 -0.55 -23.03
CA VAL A 272 8.70 0.73 -22.30
C VAL A 272 9.80 0.63 -21.25
N GLN A 273 10.03 -0.56 -20.67
CA GLN A 273 11.08 -0.79 -19.69
C GLN A 273 12.44 -1.04 -20.34
N ARG A 274 13.48 -0.78 -19.56
CA ARG A 274 14.87 -1.18 -19.79
C ARG A 274 15.26 -2.33 -18.85
N ASP A 275 16.51 -2.77 -18.92
CA ASP A 275 17.06 -3.80 -18.05
C ASP A 275 16.89 -3.47 -16.56
N ALA A 276 16.49 -4.48 -15.78
CA ALA A 276 16.28 -4.36 -14.34
C ALA A 276 17.62 -4.27 -13.59
N TYR A 277 18.12 -3.05 -13.36
CA TYR A 277 19.41 -2.81 -12.71
C TYR A 277 19.31 -2.65 -11.19
N PHE A 278 18.76 -1.53 -10.70
CA PHE A 278 18.59 -1.26 -9.28
C PHE A 278 17.15 -0.90 -8.95
N ALA A 279 16.58 -1.56 -7.94
CA ALA A 279 15.30 -1.22 -7.34
C ALA A 279 15.47 -0.91 -5.85
N LEU A 280 14.98 0.25 -5.44
CA LEU A 280 14.80 0.63 -4.05
C LEU A 280 13.30 0.61 -3.74
N VAL A 281 12.89 -0.28 -2.83
CA VAL A 281 11.49 -0.43 -2.44
C VAL A 281 11.25 0.39 -1.17
N ASP A 282 10.53 1.50 -1.29
CA ASP A 282 9.97 2.20 -0.13
C ASP A 282 8.84 1.36 0.47
N GLU A 283 8.67 1.47 1.78
CA GLU A 283 7.67 0.70 2.53
C GLU A 283 7.76 -0.81 2.20
N ALA A 284 9.01 -1.30 2.18
CA ALA A 284 9.38 -2.62 1.67
C ALA A 284 8.62 -3.78 2.33
N ASP A 285 8.24 -3.64 3.59
CA ASP A 285 7.42 -4.63 4.28
C ASP A 285 6.01 -4.73 3.73
N SER A 286 5.40 -3.63 3.30
CA SER A 286 4.07 -3.72 2.69
C SER A 286 4.13 -4.22 1.27
N ILE A 287 5.06 -3.76 0.45
CA ILE A 287 5.16 -4.20 -0.94
C ILE A 287 5.64 -5.65 -1.03
N LEU A 288 6.72 -6.00 -0.33
CA LEU A 288 7.37 -7.30 -0.48
C LEU A 288 6.78 -8.40 0.44
N ILE A 289 5.91 -8.05 1.38
CA ILE A 289 5.28 -9.03 2.30
C ILE A 289 3.75 -8.98 2.22
N ASP A 290 3.13 -7.80 2.30
CA ASP A 290 1.66 -7.70 2.33
C ASP A 290 1.03 -7.80 0.94
N GLU A 291 1.48 -6.99 -0.02
CA GLU A 291 0.99 -7.02 -1.41
C GLU A 291 1.45 -8.27 -2.16
N ALA A 292 2.55 -8.88 -1.70
CA ALA A 292 3.10 -10.11 -2.23
C ALA A 292 2.23 -11.36 -1.97
N ARG A 293 1.00 -11.20 -1.45
CA ARG A 293 0.02 -12.28 -1.25
C ARG A 293 -0.74 -12.64 -2.52
N THR A 294 -0.86 -11.71 -3.46
CA THR A 294 -1.61 -11.89 -4.71
C THR A 294 -0.71 -11.61 -5.91
N PRO A 295 -0.73 -12.44 -6.97
CA PRO A 295 -0.01 -12.15 -8.20
C PRO A 295 -0.63 -10.95 -8.94
N LEU A 296 0.17 -10.28 -9.75
CA LEU A 296 -0.27 -9.32 -10.75
C LEU A 296 -0.67 -10.10 -12.01
N ILE A 297 -1.87 -9.86 -12.52
CA ILE A 297 -2.46 -10.60 -13.63
C ILE A 297 -2.98 -9.59 -14.66
N ILE A 298 -2.64 -9.78 -15.93
CA ILE A 298 -3.32 -9.17 -17.08
C ILE A 298 -4.29 -10.22 -17.60
N SER A 299 -5.58 -9.89 -17.60
CA SER A 299 -6.63 -10.74 -18.16
C SER A 299 -6.48 -10.89 -19.67
N ALA A 300 -6.85 -12.06 -20.21
CA ALA A 300 -6.72 -12.35 -21.64
C ALA A 300 -7.81 -11.67 -22.48
N ILE A 301 -8.95 -11.37 -21.86
CA ILE A 301 -10.15 -10.80 -22.48
C ILE A 301 -10.24 -9.32 -22.09
N GLY A 302 -10.42 -8.42 -23.07
CA GLY A 302 -10.67 -7.00 -22.83
C GLY A 302 -12.16 -6.72 -22.60
N ASP A 303 -12.49 -5.59 -21.96
CA ASP A 303 -13.86 -5.26 -21.52
C ASP A 303 -14.93 -5.39 -22.63
N GLN A 304 -14.61 -4.98 -23.86
CA GLN A 304 -15.52 -5.12 -25.02
C GLN A 304 -15.81 -6.58 -25.37
N HIS A 305 -14.85 -7.47 -25.14
CA HIS A 305 -14.96 -8.89 -25.43
C HIS A 305 -15.71 -9.61 -24.28
N GLU A 306 -15.59 -9.12 -23.05
CA GLU A 306 -16.40 -9.58 -21.91
C GLU A 306 -17.89 -9.25 -22.11
N GLU A 307 -18.18 -8.02 -22.53
CA GLU A 307 -19.54 -7.58 -22.87
C GLU A 307 -20.12 -8.41 -24.02
N SER A 308 -19.31 -8.71 -25.04
CA SER A 308 -19.70 -9.59 -26.15
C SER A 308 -20.00 -11.02 -25.71
N ILE A 309 -19.18 -11.61 -24.84
CA ILE A 309 -19.40 -12.96 -24.29
C ILE A 309 -20.69 -12.98 -23.45
N ARG A 310 -20.88 -11.99 -22.57
CA ARG A 310 -22.08 -11.87 -21.73
C ARG A 310 -23.34 -11.72 -22.58
N ALA A 311 -23.30 -10.86 -23.59
CA ALA A 311 -24.40 -10.68 -24.54
C ALA A 311 -24.70 -11.97 -25.33
N THR A 312 -23.68 -12.72 -25.72
CA THR A 312 -23.84 -13.97 -26.48
C THR A 312 -24.49 -15.08 -25.62
N TYR A 313 -24.08 -15.23 -24.36
CA TYR A 313 -24.73 -16.16 -23.43
C TYR A 313 -26.19 -15.79 -23.16
N GLN A 314 -26.47 -14.50 -22.95
CA GLN A 314 -27.84 -14.02 -22.73
C GLN A 314 -28.70 -14.27 -23.99
N TRP A 315 -28.19 -13.89 -25.15
CA TRP A 315 -28.87 -14.12 -26.42
C TRP A 315 -29.15 -15.61 -26.65
N ALA A 316 -28.21 -16.50 -26.32
CA ALA A 316 -28.45 -17.94 -26.45
C ALA A 316 -29.52 -18.45 -25.48
N ALA A 317 -29.52 -17.99 -24.22
CA ALA A 317 -30.53 -18.35 -23.23
C ALA A 317 -31.94 -17.87 -23.62
N ASP A 318 -32.07 -16.66 -24.18
CA ASP A 318 -33.35 -16.08 -24.60
C ASP A 318 -33.98 -16.82 -25.81
N HIS A 319 -33.14 -17.46 -26.63
CA HIS A 319 -33.55 -18.10 -27.87
C HIS A 319 -33.63 -19.63 -27.79
N ALA A 320 -32.84 -20.27 -26.93
CA ALA A 320 -32.84 -21.72 -26.74
C ALA A 320 -34.26 -22.32 -26.55
N PRO A 321 -35.21 -21.69 -25.82
CA PRO A 321 -36.55 -22.23 -25.65
C PRO A 321 -37.39 -22.34 -26.92
N ARG A 322 -36.95 -21.67 -28.00
CA ARG A 322 -37.65 -21.67 -29.28
C ARG A 322 -37.24 -22.85 -30.16
N PHE A 323 -36.24 -23.64 -29.79
CA PHE A 323 -35.72 -24.75 -30.58
C PHE A 323 -36.38 -26.06 -30.15
N GLU A 324 -36.84 -26.84 -31.12
CA GLU A 324 -37.56 -28.11 -30.89
C GLU A 324 -36.66 -29.32 -31.22
N GLU A 325 -36.72 -30.35 -30.37
CA GLU A 325 -36.01 -31.62 -30.56
C GLU A 325 -36.55 -32.36 -31.78
N GLU A 326 -35.69 -33.06 -32.51
CA GLU A 326 -36.00 -33.78 -33.77
C GLU A 326 -36.37 -32.88 -34.97
N GLU A 327 -36.58 -31.58 -34.76
CA GLU A 327 -36.76 -30.61 -35.85
C GLU A 327 -35.56 -29.66 -36.01
N ASP A 328 -35.22 -28.93 -34.95
CA ASP A 328 -34.18 -27.90 -34.98
C ASP A 328 -32.84 -28.42 -34.40
N TYR A 329 -32.87 -29.44 -33.53
CA TYR A 329 -31.66 -30.07 -33.01
C TYR A 329 -31.85 -31.57 -32.75
N ASP A 330 -30.75 -32.31 -32.82
CA ASP A 330 -30.66 -33.71 -32.42
C ASP A 330 -29.96 -33.81 -31.06
N TYR A 331 -30.35 -34.78 -30.24
CA TYR A 331 -29.72 -35.05 -28.94
C TYR A 331 -29.15 -36.46 -28.86
N ASP A 332 -27.84 -36.54 -28.68
CA ASP A 332 -27.14 -37.78 -28.40
C ASP A 332 -27.29 -38.11 -26.90
N HIS A 333 -28.16 -39.07 -26.58
CA HIS A 333 -28.43 -39.53 -25.22
C HIS A 333 -27.23 -40.20 -24.54
N GLU A 334 -26.31 -40.79 -25.29
CA GLU A 334 -25.12 -41.44 -24.72
C GLU A 334 -24.07 -40.40 -24.33
N LYS A 335 -23.85 -39.40 -25.20
CA LYS A 335 -22.84 -38.35 -24.99
C LYS A 335 -23.39 -37.11 -24.27
N LYS A 336 -24.71 -37.02 -24.06
CA LYS A 336 -25.43 -35.83 -23.59
C LYS A 336 -25.01 -34.59 -24.39
N LYS A 337 -25.07 -34.68 -25.72
CA LYS A 337 -24.62 -33.64 -26.64
C LYS A 337 -25.78 -33.21 -27.53
N VAL A 338 -25.95 -31.90 -27.67
CA VAL A 338 -26.90 -31.27 -28.61
C VAL A 338 -26.13 -30.94 -29.88
N GLU A 339 -26.70 -31.26 -31.04
CA GLU A 339 -26.17 -30.85 -32.35
C GLU A 339 -27.31 -30.23 -33.18
N LEU A 340 -27.09 -29.02 -33.72
CA LEU A 340 -28.11 -28.34 -34.53
C LEU A 340 -28.28 -29.00 -35.91
N THR A 341 -29.54 -29.26 -36.29
CA THR A 341 -29.90 -29.72 -37.64
C THR A 341 -29.69 -28.59 -38.66
N ALA A 342 -29.78 -28.91 -39.96
CA ALA A 342 -29.72 -27.88 -41.01
C ALA A 342 -30.79 -26.79 -40.84
N ARG A 343 -31.98 -27.18 -40.39
CA ARG A 343 -33.10 -26.27 -40.08
C ARG A 343 -32.79 -25.42 -38.85
N GLY A 344 -32.28 -26.01 -37.77
CA GLY A 344 -31.85 -25.25 -36.59
C GLY A 344 -30.77 -24.22 -36.89
N ARG A 345 -29.76 -24.58 -37.70
CA ARG A 345 -28.73 -23.63 -38.14
C ARG A 345 -29.30 -22.49 -38.98
N GLN A 346 -30.31 -22.78 -39.81
CA GLN A 346 -31.02 -21.73 -40.57
C GLN A 346 -31.81 -20.81 -39.64
N LYS A 347 -32.46 -21.36 -38.62
CA LYS A 347 -33.17 -20.61 -37.59
C LYS A 347 -32.23 -19.69 -36.84
N VAL A 348 -31.07 -20.16 -36.40
CA VAL A 348 -30.03 -19.33 -35.76
C VAL A 348 -29.63 -18.14 -36.64
N ARG A 349 -29.41 -18.36 -37.95
CA ARG A 349 -29.07 -17.26 -38.90
C ARG A 349 -30.16 -16.20 -39.04
N SER A 350 -31.41 -16.53 -38.74
CA SER A 350 -32.55 -15.62 -38.85
C SER A 350 -32.83 -14.83 -37.56
N LEU A 351 -32.20 -15.20 -36.44
CA LEU A 351 -32.37 -14.53 -35.17
C LEU A 351 -31.69 -13.16 -35.19
N HIS A 352 -32.34 -12.18 -34.57
CA HIS A 352 -31.74 -10.87 -34.37
C HIS A 352 -30.57 -10.98 -33.38
N GLN A 353 -29.40 -10.51 -33.79
CA GLN A 353 -28.21 -10.45 -32.94
C GLN A 353 -28.09 -9.01 -32.37
N PRO A 354 -27.91 -8.86 -31.05
CA PRO A 354 -27.58 -7.57 -30.43
C PRO A 354 -26.28 -7.00 -31.01
N LYS A 355 -26.12 -5.67 -30.96
CA LYS A 355 -24.90 -4.99 -31.46
C LYS A 355 -23.65 -5.41 -30.68
N GLU A 356 -23.83 -5.78 -29.43
CA GLU A 356 -22.80 -6.24 -28.51
C GLU A 356 -22.20 -7.59 -28.98
N MET A 357 -22.90 -8.34 -29.84
CA MET A 357 -22.39 -9.55 -30.49
C MET A 357 -21.66 -9.28 -31.82
N ASP A 358 -21.43 -8.01 -32.19
CA ASP A 358 -20.71 -7.68 -33.42
C ASP A 358 -19.29 -8.29 -33.39
N GLY A 359 -19.02 -9.18 -34.35
CA GLY A 359 -17.74 -9.89 -34.47
C GLY A 359 -17.74 -11.33 -33.95
N VAL A 360 -18.82 -11.80 -33.31
CA VAL A 360 -18.99 -13.22 -32.97
C VAL A 360 -19.16 -14.04 -34.24
N GLY A 361 -18.35 -15.08 -34.41
CA GLY A 361 -18.41 -15.96 -35.56
C GLY A 361 -19.72 -16.75 -35.60
N LEU A 362 -20.19 -17.08 -36.81
CA LEU A 362 -21.42 -17.85 -36.96
C LEU A 362 -21.32 -19.26 -36.35
N ILE A 363 -20.11 -19.84 -36.34
CA ILE A 363 -19.82 -21.13 -35.70
C ILE A 363 -19.97 -20.99 -34.18
N ASP A 364 -19.39 -19.94 -33.59
CA ASP A 364 -19.51 -19.68 -32.16
C ASP A 364 -20.97 -19.51 -31.77
N ALA A 365 -21.74 -18.73 -32.53
CA ALA A 365 -23.17 -18.55 -32.30
C ALA A 365 -23.96 -19.88 -32.28
N TYR A 366 -23.58 -20.85 -33.12
CA TYR A 366 -24.16 -22.19 -33.06
C TYR A 366 -23.80 -22.90 -31.75
N GLU A 367 -22.54 -22.89 -31.35
CA GLU A 367 -22.10 -23.53 -30.10
C GLU A 367 -22.76 -22.92 -28.86
N TYR A 368 -22.95 -21.60 -28.83
CA TYR A 368 -23.66 -20.93 -27.74
C TYR A 368 -25.13 -21.37 -27.67
N ILE A 369 -25.82 -21.47 -28.81
CA ILE A 369 -27.20 -21.97 -28.85
C ILE A 369 -27.29 -23.45 -28.45
N GLU A 370 -26.41 -24.30 -28.96
CA GLU A 370 -26.33 -25.72 -28.58
C GLU A 370 -26.13 -25.86 -27.06
N ARG A 371 -25.27 -25.03 -26.48
CA ARG A 371 -25.04 -24.97 -25.03
C ARG A 371 -26.26 -24.47 -24.27
N GLY A 372 -26.95 -23.44 -24.77
CA GLY A 372 -28.19 -22.93 -24.20
C GLY A 372 -29.30 -23.98 -24.18
N ILE A 373 -29.50 -24.69 -25.29
CA ILE A 373 -30.46 -25.81 -25.41
C ILE A 373 -30.10 -26.92 -24.42
N LYS A 374 -28.82 -27.31 -24.35
CA LYS A 374 -28.34 -28.32 -23.42
C LYS A 374 -28.64 -27.95 -21.96
N VAL A 375 -28.33 -26.71 -21.57
CA VAL A 375 -28.59 -26.21 -20.22
C VAL A 375 -30.08 -26.13 -19.91
N GLN A 376 -30.89 -25.73 -20.88
CA GLN A 376 -32.33 -25.70 -20.72
C GLN A 376 -32.91 -27.08 -20.46
N ARG A 377 -32.47 -28.08 -21.23
CA ARG A 377 -32.93 -29.47 -21.17
C ARG A 377 -32.42 -30.22 -19.94
N ASP A 378 -31.11 -30.24 -19.73
CA ASP A 378 -30.46 -31.19 -18.82
C ASP A 378 -30.28 -30.61 -17.40
N PHE A 379 -30.29 -29.29 -17.24
CA PHE A 379 -29.96 -28.63 -15.97
C PHE A 379 -31.21 -27.97 -15.38
N LEU A 380 -31.93 -28.74 -14.58
CA LEU A 380 -33.15 -28.30 -13.89
C LEU A 380 -32.85 -27.70 -12.51
N ARG A 381 -33.48 -26.55 -12.24
CA ARG A 381 -33.49 -25.90 -10.93
C ARG A 381 -34.12 -26.83 -9.88
N ASP A 382 -33.60 -26.77 -8.66
CA ASP A 382 -33.97 -27.59 -7.50
C ASP A 382 -33.67 -29.09 -7.65
N HIS A 383 -33.03 -29.50 -8.74
CA HIS A 383 -32.55 -30.87 -8.96
C HIS A 383 -31.03 -30.92 -9.13
N HIS A 384 -30.49 -30.11 -10.05
CA HIS A 384 -29.04 -30.07 -10.34
C HIS A 384 -28.34 -28.84 -9.74
N TYR A 385 -29.08 -27.75 -9.55
CA TYR A 385 -28.60 -26.55 -8.87
C TYR A 385 -29.74 -25.85 -8.11
N VAL A 386 -29.35 -24.98 -7.18
CA VAL A 386 -30.23 -24.00 -6.54
C VAL A 386 -29.64 -22.60 -6.73
N VAL A 387 -30.51 -21.58 -6.67
CA VAL A 387 -30.09 -20.17 -6.64
C VAL A 387 -30.04 -19.73 -5.18
N SER A 388 -28.89 -19.25 -4.72
CA SER A 388 -28.70 -18.78 -3.35
C SER A 388 -29.31 -17.39 -3.12
N GLU A 389 -29.42 -16.98 -1.85
CA GLU A 389 -29.86 -15.61 -1.48
C GLU A 389 -28.95 -14.49 -2.02
N LYS A 390 -27.73 -14.83 -2.44
CA LYS A 390 -26.78 -13.90 -3.05
C LYS A 390 -26.85 -13.89 -4.58
N GLU A 391 -27.90 -14.48 -5.16
CA GLU A 391 -28.05 -14.66 -6.61
C GLU A 391 -26.88 -15.44 -7.23
N GLU A 392 -26.38 -16.48 -6.54
CA GLU A 392 -25.32 -17.37 -7.07
C GLU A 392 -25.87 -18.78 -7.33
N ILE A 393 -25.40 -19.41 -8.43
CA ILE A 393 -25.71 -20.82 -8.75
C ILE A 393 -24.89 -21.76 -7.86
N VAL A 394 -25.57 -22.60 -7.08
CA VAL A 394 -24.94 -23.62 -6.23
C VAL A 394 -25.29 -25.01 -6.73
N ILE A 395 -24.26 -25.82 -7.03
CA ILE A 395 -24.44 -27.19 -7.54
C ILE A 395 -24.99 -28.10 -6.44
N VAL A 396 -26.01 -28.89 -6.78
CA VAL A 396 -26.53 -29.97 -5.92
C VAL A 396 -25.86 -31.29 -6.33
N ASP A 397 -25.27 -31.99 -5.38
CA ASP A 397 -24.72 -33.32 -5.61
C ASP A 397 -25.85 -34.35 -5.79
N GLU A 398 -25.92 -34.98 -6.97
CA GLU A 398 -27.00 -35.88 -7.37
C GLU A 398 -27.16 -37.11 -6.46
N PHE A 399 -26.08 -37.57 -5.81
CA PHE A 399 -26.11 -38.76 -4.96
C PHE A 399 -26.50 -38.44 -3.52
N THR A 400 -26.13 -37.24 -3.04
CA THR A 400 -26.24 -36.90 -1.62
C THR A 400 -27.21 -35.77 -1.33
N GLY A 401 -27.69 -35.06 -2.34
CA GLY A 401 -28.52 -33.85 -2.22
C GLY A 401 -27.80 -32.69 -1.52
N ARG A 402 -26.48 -32.79 -1.33
CA ARG A 402 -25.69 -31.77 -0.63
C ARG A 402 -25.32 -30.65 -1.58
N LEU A 403 -25.35 -29.42 -1.06
CA LEU A 403 -24.89 -28.24 -1.76
C LEU A 403 -23.37 -28.22 -1.82
N ALA A 404 -22.82 -28.08 -3.03
CA ALA A 404 -21.39 -27.99 -3.30
C ALA A 404 -21.00 -26.55 -3.61
N GLU A 405 -20.94 -25.71 -2.58
CA GLU A 405 -20.55 -24.31 -2.68
C GLU A 405 -19.14 -24.14 -3.28
N GLY A 406 -18.99 -23.17 -4.19
CA GLY A 406 -17.73 -22.86 -4.86
C GLY A 406 -17.34 -23.79 -6.01
N ARG A 407 -18.14 -24.81 -6.36
CA ARG A 407 -17.94 -25.58 -7.59
C ARG A 407 -18.68 -24.94 -8.76
N LYS A 408 -18.03 -24.89 -9.92
CA LYS A 408 -18.60 -24.44 -11.20
C LYS A 408 -18.50 -25.54 -12.26
N TRP A 409 -19.49 -25.62 -13.16
CA TRP A 409 -19.37 -26.46 -14.36
C TRP A 409 -18.40 -25.84 -15.35
N ARG A 410 -17.73 -26.69 -16.14
CA ARG A 410 -16.76 -26.28 -17.18
C ARG A 410 -17.45 -26.01 -18.52
N ASP A 411 -16.66 -25.65 -19.53
CA ASP A 411 -17.07 -25.51 -20.93
C ASP A 411 -18.24 -24.53 -21.15
N GLY A 412 -18.31 -23.49 -20.32
CA GLY A 412 -19.32 -22.45 -20.40
C GLY A 412 -20.70 -22.83 -19.84
N ILE A 413 -20.86 -24.05 -19.31
CA ILE A 413 -22.16 -24.54 -18.82
C ILE A 413 -22.66 -23.72 -17.63
N HIS A 414 -21.76 -23.33 -16.72
CA HIS A 414 -22.13 -22.53 -15.56
C HIS A 414 -22.65 -21.15 -15.98
N GLN A 415 -21.97 -20.50 -16.93
CA GLN A 415 -22.37 -19.21 -17.50
C GLN A 415 -23.72 -19.29 -18.24
N ALA A 416 -23.95 -20.39 -18.97
CA ALA A 416 -25.23 -20.61 -19.62
C ALA A 416 -26.38 -20.84 -18.61
N ILE A 417 -26.10 -21.43 -17.43
CA ILE A 417 -27.10 -21.54 -16.34
C ILE A 417 -27.36 -20.17 -15.70
N GLU A 418 -26.32 -19.37 -15.44
CA GLU A 418 -26.46 -17.99 -14.94
C GLU A 418 -27.34 -17.16 -15.90
N ALA A 419 -27.09 -17.25 -17.20
CA ALA A 419 -27.90 -16.60 -18.24
C ALA A 419 -29.36 -17.09 -18.26
N LYS A 420 -29.58 -18.41 -18.14
CA LYS A 420 -30.92 -19.02 -18.07
C LYS A 420 -31.74 -18.50 -16.89
N GLU A 421 -31.12 -18.29 -15.74
CA GLU A 421 -31.80 -17.79 -14.53
C GLU A 421 -31.86 -16.26 -14.46
N GLY A 422 -31.30 -15.54 -15.44
CA GLY A 422 -31.28 -14.07 -15.46
C GLY A 422 -30.36 -13.45 -14.40
N ILE A 423 -29.32 -14.19 -13.99
CA ILE A 423 -28.33 -13.78 -13.00
C ILE A 423 -27.12 -13.16 -13.72
N GLU A 424 -26.33 -12.33 -13.04
CA GLU A 424 -25.09 -11.80 -13.60
C GLU A 424 -24.14 -12.93 -14.06
N ILE A 425 -23.85 -12.96 -15.36
CA ILE A 425 -23.02 -13.99 -16.00
C ILE A 425 -21.54 -13.75 -15.66
N THR A 426 -20.91 -14.78 -15.09
CA THR A 426 -19.51 -14.75 -14.70
C THR A 426 -18.60 -15.19 -15.85
N VAL A 427 -18.04 -14.23 -16.57
CA VAL A 427 -17.10 -14.52 -17.67
C VAL A 427 -15.74 -14.90 -17.11
N ASP A 428 -15.23 -16.07 -17.50
CA ASP A 428 -13.84 -16.42 -17.22
C ASP A 428 -12.94 -15.62 -18.17
N THR A 429 -12.45 -14.48 -17.68
CA THR A 429 -11.63 -13.56 -18.47
C THR A 429 -10.27 -14.14 -18.87
N GLY A 430 -9.93 -15.35 -18.39
CA GLY A 430 -8.65 -15.99 -18.60
C GLY A 430 -7.49 -15.17 -18.04
N GLN A 431 -6.29 -15.73 -18.07
CA GLN A 431 -5.07 -14.99 -17.73
C GLN A 431 -4.23 -14.90 -19.00
N ALA A 432 -3.83 -13.70 -19.43
CA ALA A 432 -2.92 -13.50 -20.56
C ALA A 432 -1.46 -13.54 -20.09
N ALA A 433 -1.22 -12.87 -18.96
CA ALA A 433 0.10 -12.76 -18.37
C ALA A 433 0.00 -12.62 -16.86
N ARG A 434 0.96 -13.18 -16.12
CA ARG A 434 1.02 -12.98 -14.67
C ARG A 434 2.42 -13.02 -14.10
N ILE A 435 2.64 -12.29 -13.01
CA ILE A 435 3.88 -12.32 -12.23
C ILE A 435 3.59 -12.04 -10.76
N THR A 436 4.34 -12.65 -9.85
CA THR A 436 4.29 -12.29 -8.42
C THR A 436 5.17 -11.08 -8.12
N VAL A 437 4.81 -10.29 -7.10
CA VAL A 437 5.66 -9.17 -6.63
C VAL A 437 7.05 -9.68 -6.24
N GLN A 438 7.15 -10.88 -5.66
CA GLN A 438 8.43 -11.50 -5.32
C GLN A 438 9.30 -11.72 -6.56
N ASP A 439 8.79 -12.41 -7.58
CA ASP A 439 9.57 -12.72 -8.78
C ASP A 439 9.89 -11.45 -9.59
N LEU A 440 9.00 -10.45 -9.60
CA LEU A 440 9.25 -9.15 -10.21
C LEU A 440 10.53 -8.49 -9.67
N PHE A 441 10.65 -8.37 -8.35
CA PHE A 441 11.79 -7.70 -7.73
C PHE A 441 13.06 -8.55 -7.70
N LEU A 442 12.95 -9.87 -7.68
CA LEU A 442 14.10 -10.78 -7.80
C LEU A 442 14.82 -10.70 -9.16
N ARG A 443 14.21 -10.05 -10.16
CA ARG A 443 14.84 -9.80 -11.47
C ARG A 443 15.85 -8.65 -11.46
N TYR A 444 15.81 -7.77 -10.47
CA TYR A 444 16.76 -6.66 -10.39
C TYR A 444 18.13 -7.16 -9.93
N GLN A 445 19.20 -6.67 -10.57
CA GLN A 445 20.58 -7.01 -10.19
C GLN A 445 20.90 -6.56 -8.75
N HIS A 446 20.33 -5.42 -8.34
CA HIS A 446 20.45 -4.86 -7.02
C HIS A 446 19.05 -4.56 -6.47
N LEU A 447 18.71 -5.15 -5.33
CA LEU A 447 17.45 -4.92 -4.62
C LEU A 447 17.74 -4.41 -3.21
N ALA A 448 17.14 -3.29 -2.87
CA ALA A 448 17.18 -2.72 -1.52
C ALA A 448 15.78 -2.26 -1.10
N GLY A 449 15.60 -1.97 0.18
CA GLY A 449 14.32 -1.45 0.64
C GLY A 449 14.43 -0.70 1.96
N MET A 450 13.46 0.17 2.23
CA MET A 450 13.39 0.92 3.48
C MET A 450 12.00 0.79 4.08
N THR A 451 11.91 0.75 5.40
CA THR A 451 10.64 0.71 6.14
C THR A 451 10.89 0.99 7.61
N GLY A 452 9.86 1.32 8.38
CA GLY A 452 9.95 1.43 9.85
C GLY A 452 9.93 0.09 10.58
N THR A 453 9.59 -1.02 9.91
CA THR A 453 9.16 -2.23 10.63
C THR A 453 9.54 -3.57 9.98
N ALA A 454 10.77 -3.71 9.48
CA ALA A 454 11.26 -4.91 8.78
C ALA A 454 11.78 -6.04 9.69
N MET A 455 12.23 -5.77 10.91
CA MET A 455 12.98 -6.71 11.76
C MET A 455 12.17 -7.96 12.13
N THR A 456 10.85 -7.84 12.28
CA THR A 456 9.95 -8.99 12.46
C THR A 456 9.93 -9.92 11.26
N SER A 457 10.13 -9.38 10.06
CA SER A 457 10.12 -10.11 8.79
C SER A 457 11.54 -10.41 8.28
N ALA A 458 12.59 -10.18 9.09
CA ALA A 458 13.98 -10.31 8.64
C ALA A 458 14.36 -11.70 8.12
N ARG A 459 13.77 -12.76 8.69
CA ARG A 459 13.96 -14.14 8.21
C ARG A 459 13.36 -14.34 6.81
N GLU A 460 12.22 -13.73 6.55
CA GLU A 460 11.52 -13.81 5.27
C GLU A 460 12.29 -13.06 4.18
N PHE A 461 12.70 -11.82 4.45
CA PHE A 461 13.57 -11.02 3.57
C PHE A 461 14.85 -11.78 3.18
N ARG A 462 15.54 -12.36 4.17
CA ARG A 462 16.75 -13.14 3.91
C ARG A 462 16.48 -14.42 3.12
N LYS A 463 15.36 -15.10 3.37
CA LYS A 463 15.04 -16.38 2.73
C LYS A 463 14.61 -16.19 1.28
N ILE A 464 13.71 -15.25 1.02
CA ILE A 464 13.09 -15.00 -0.29
C ILE A 464 13.99 -14.09 -1.13
N TYR A 465 14.29 -12.89 -0.63
CA TYR A 465 14.95 -11.82 -1.38
C TYR A 465 16.47 -11.77 -1.22
N LYS A 466 17.04 -12.61 -0.35
CA LYS A 466 18.48 -12.63 -0.02
C LYS A 466 19.01 -11.30 0.54
N THR A 467 18.12 -10.46 1.07
CA THR A 467 18.47 -9.18 1.67
C THR A 467 18.61 -9.29 3.18
N LEU A 468 19.57 -8.57 3.76
CA LEU A 468 19.73 -8.44 5.21
C LEU A 468 18.87 -7.28 5.71
N VAL A 469 18.21 -7.43 6.86
CA VAL A 469 17.59 -6.29 7.54
C VAL A 469 18.61 -5.66 8.50
N VAL A 470 18.82 -4.36 8.36
CA VAL A 470 19.71 -3.57 9.22
C VAL A 470 18.88 -2.50 9.92
N ARG A 471 18.86 -2.54 11.25
CA ARG A 471 18.21 -1.49 12.06
C ARG A 471 19.13 -0.29 12.18
N ILE A 472 18.70 0.83 11.62
CA ILE A 472 19.41 2.10 11.68
C ILE A 472 19.07 2.79 13.01
N PRO A 473 20.05 3.37 13.72
CA PRO A 473 19.79 4.16 14.91
C PRO A 473 18.88 5.36 14.61
N THR A 474 18.06 5.78 15.57
CA THR A 474 17.26 7.01 15.47
C THR A 474 18.16 8.23 15.64
N ASN A 475 17.89 9.32 14.92
CA ASN A 475 18.63 10.58 15.07
C ASN A 475 18.54 11.13 16.50
N ARG A 476 17.36 11.05 17.09
CA ARG A 476 17.07 11.43 18.48
C ARG A 476 16.38 10.28 19.21
N PRO A 477 16.65 10.04 20.51
CA PRO A 477 15.97 8.98 21.25
C PRO A 477 14.45 9.20 21.31
N ALA A 478 13.67 8.16 21.04
CA ALA A 478 12.21 8.23 21.11
C ALA A 478 11.73 8.42 22.56
N GLN A 479 10.87 9.42 22.79
CA GLN A 479 10.23 9.68 24.09
C GLN A 479 8.79 9.16 24.15
N ARG A 480 8.42 8.26 23.23
CA ARG A 480 7.09 7.67 23.15
C ARG A 480 6.82 6.72 24.32
N ILE A 481 5.69 6.92 25.00
CA ILE A 481 5.25 6.10 26.13
C ILE A 481 4.11 5.18 25.69
N HIS A 482 4.26 3.87 25.89
CA HIS A 482 3.18 2.92 25.73
C HIS A 482 2.40 2.82 27.04
N LEU A 483 1.16 3.29 27.05
CA LEU A 483 0.24 3.13 28.17
C LEU A 483 -0.24 1.66 28.25
N PRO A 484 -0.68 1.18 29.42
CA PRO A 484 -1.23 -0.17 29.55
C PRO A 484 -2.36 -0.44 28.56
N ASP A 485 -2.39 -1.65 28.00
CA ASP A 485 -3.49 -2.10 27.14
C ASP A 485 -4.77 -2.24 28.00
N LEU A 486 -5.91 -1.73 27.55
CA LEU A 486 -7.21 -1.88 28.21
C LEU A 486 -8.00 -3.02 27.55
N VAL A 487 -8.53 -3.96 28.35
CA VAL A 487 -9.25 -5.14 27.85
C VAL A 487 -10.68 -5.14 28.38
N PHE A 488 -11.65 -5.26 27.48
CA PHE A 488 -13.08 -5.20 27.75
C PHE A 488 -13.76 -6.54 27.45
N LYS A 489 -14.91 -6.77 28.10
CA LYS A 489 -15.71 -8.00 27.88
C LYS A 489 -16.46 -7.94 26.56
N THR A 490 -16.98 -6.76 26.22
CA THR A 490 -17.78 -6.53 25.00
C THR A 490 -17.20 -5.40 24.17
N GLU A 491 -17.54 -5.39 22.89
CA GLU A 491 -17.14 -4.29 22.00
C GLU A 491 -17.80 -2.95 22.39
N ASP A 492 -19.04 -2.96 22.89
CA ASP A 492 -19.74 -1.75 23.30
C ASP A 492 -19.10 -1.05 24.51
N GLU A 493 -18.59 -1.83 25.47
CA GLU A 493 -17.82 -1.29 26.60
C GLU A 493 -16.52 -0.64 26.11
N LYS A 494 -15.82 -1.31 25.18
CA LYS A 494 -14.59 -0.82 24.56
C LYS A 494 -14.82 0.52 23.86
N TRP A 495 -15.84 0.62 23.01
CA TRP A 495 -16.12 1.82 22.23
C TRP A 495 -16.50 3.02 23.09
N ARG A 496 -17.29 2.82 24.15
CA ARG A 496 -17.63 3.89 25.11
C ARG A 496 -16.39 4.44 25.81
N GLU A 497 -15.46 3.59 26.23
CA GLU A 497 -14.24 4.06 26.89
C GLU A 497 -13.27 4.73 25.91
N ILE A 498 -13.19 4.27 24.66
CA ILE A 498 -12.45 4.96 23.59
C ILE A 498 -12.96 6.40 23.43
N VAL A 499 -14.27 6.57 23.28
CA VAL A 499 -14.89 7.90 23.10
C VAL A 499 -14.63 8.78 24.32
N ARG A 500 -14.78 8.24 25.53
CA ARG A 500 -14.49 8.96 26.77
C ARG A 500 -13.04 9.47 26.82
N GLU A 501 -12.06 8.63 26.49
CA GLU A 501 -10.65 9.06 26.47
C GLU A 501 -10.41 10.14 25.40
N ILE A 502 -11.04 10.03 24.22
CA ILE A 502 -10.96 11.07 23.18
C ILE A 502 -11.53 12.40 23.70
N VAL A 503 -12.70 12.37 24.34
CA VAL A 503 -13.34 13.56 24.93
C VAL A 503 -12.42 14.22 25.95
N ASP A 504 -11.83 13.44 26.86
CA ASP A 504 -10.96 13.96 27.92
C ASP A 504 -9.67 14.58 27.36
N LEU A 505 -9.08 13.99 26.32
CA LEU A 505 -7.89 14.51 25.64
C LEU A 505 -8.21 15.74 24.79
N HIS A 506 -9.35 15.74 24.09
CA HIS A 506 -9.81 16.87 23.29
C HIS A 506 -10.10 18.09 24.16
N ARG A 507 -10.69 17.92 25.35
CA ARG A 507 -10.85 18.98 26.36
C ARG A 507 -9.53 19.61 26.80
N GLN A 508 -8.45 18.84 26.81
CA GLN A 508 -7.09 19.30 27.10
C GLN A 508 -6.40 19.92 25.86
N ASN A 509 -7.12 20.06 24.74
CA ASN A 509 -6.61 20.53 23.46
C ASN A 509 -5.47 19.66 22.89
N ARG A 510 -5.39 18.39 23.30
CA ARG A 510 -4.34 17.47 22.88
C ARG A 510 -4.79 16.72 21.61
N PRO A 511 -3.95 16.64 20.56
CA PRO A 511 -4.31 15.93 19.34
C PRO A 511 -4.36 14.42 19.55
N VAL A 512 -5.32 13.79 18.87
CA VAL A 512 -5.57 12.35 18.92
C VAL A 512 -5.64 11.78 17.51
N LEU A 513 -4.86 10.72 17.28
CA LEU A 513 -4.95 9.88 16.09
C LEU A 513 -5.51 8.50 16.48
N ILE A 514 -6.61 8.09 15.86
CA ILE A 514 -7.28 6.83 16.14
C ILE A 514 -7.10 5.90 14.94
N GLY A 515 -6.49 4.73 15.15
CA GLY A 515 -6.36 3.69 14.14
C GLY A 515 -7.41 2.60 14.33
N THR A 516 -8.27 2.41 13.33
CA THR A 516 -9.27 1.34 13.25
C THR A 516 -8.87 0.29 12.21
N LYS A 517 -9.48 -0.91 12.22
CA LYS A 517 -9.18 -1.95 11.24
C LYS A 517 -10.05 -1.88 9.97
N THR A 518 -11.28 -1.38 10.07
CA THR A 518 -12.27 -1.41 8.98
C THR A 518 -12.96 -0.06 8.82
N ILE A 519 -13.45 0.23 7.62
CA ILE A 519 -14.20 1.46 7.32
C ILE A 519 -15.44 1.53 8.20
N GLU A 520 -16.18 0.43 8.34
CA GLU A 520 -17.37 0.35 9.19
C GLU A 520 -17.12 0.79 10.63
N LYS A 521 -15.98 0.38 11.23
CA LYS A 521 -15.60 0.79 12.58
C LYS A 521 -15.19 2.27 12.67
N SER A 522 -14.57 2.81 11.62
CA SER A 522 -14.31 4.25 11.52
C SER A 522 -15.59 5.06 11.48
N GLU A 523 -16.57 4.63 10.67
CA GLU A 523 -17.88 5.28 10.56
C GLU A 523 -18.69 5.15 11.87
N LEU A 524 -18.60 4.00 12.56
CA LEU A 524 -19.18 3.80 13.88
C LEU A 524 -18.62 4.81 14.88
N LEU A 525 -17.29 4.90 15.00
CA LEU A 525 -16.64 5.84 15.90
C LEU A 525 -16.99 7.29 15.54
N SER A 526 -17.03 7.61 14.25
CA SER A 526 -17.41 8.93 13.74
C SER A 526 -18.78 9.37 14.27
N ARG A 527 -19.80 8.51 14.13
CA ARG A 527 -21.15 8.78 14.68
C ARG A 527 -21.15 8.97 16.20
N MET A 528 -20.32 8.22 16.93
CA MET A 528 -20.23 8.37 18.39
C MET A 528 -19.54 9.69 18.78
N LEU A 529 -18.54 10.15 18.01
CA LEU A 529 -17.89 11.44 18.23
C LEU A 529 -18.81 12.62 17.88
N ASP A 530 -19.61 12.49 16.82
CA ASP A 530 -20.63 13.49 16.46
C ASP A 530 -21.68 13.64 17.57
N ALA A 531 -22.10 12.54 18.20
CA ALA A 531 -23.03 12.57 19.32
C ALA A 531 -22.48 13.32 20.55
N GLU A 532 -21.16 13.31 20.74
CA GLU A 532 -20.45 14.07 21.78
C GLU A 532 -20.06 15.50 21.33
N GLY A 533 -20.40 15.89 20.10
CA GLY A 533 -20.08 17.21 19.54
C GLY A 533 -18.60 17.43 19.23
N ILE A 534 -17.82 16.36 19.02
CA ILE A 534 -16.38 16.44 18.73
C ILE A 534 -16.14 16.54 17.23
N ALA A 535 -15.62 17.69 16.79
CA ALA A 535 -15.17 17.87 15.42
C ALA A 535 -13.99 16.94 15.12
N HIS A 536 -14.14 16.08 14.12
CA HIS A 536 -13.14 15.08 13.75
C HIS A 536 -13.06 14.90 12.22
N GLN A 537 -12.02 14.21 11.76
CA GLN A 537 -11.80 13.88 10.36
C GLN A 537 -11.63 12.36 10.19
N VAL A 538 -12.24 11.77 9.18
CA VAL A 538 -12.18 10.33 8.89
C VAL A 538 -11.42 10.08 7.60
N LEU A 539 -10.47 9.15 7.63
CA LEU A 539 -9.59 8.79 6.52
C LEU A 539 -9.81 7.32 6.14
N ASN A 540 -10.32 7.10 4.93
CA ASN A 540 -10.75 5.78 4.46
C ASN A 540 -9.91 5.24 3.28
N ALA A 541 -8.75 5.85 2.99
CA ALA A 541 -7.88 5.50 1.87
C ALA A 541 -8.54 5.61 0.48
N ARG A 542 -9.52 6.52 0.33
CA ARG A 542 -10.23 6.78 -0.93
C ARG A 542 -9.66 7.98 -1.68
N HIS A 543 -9.25 9.03 -0.97
CA HIS A 543 -8.75 10.28 -1.57
C HIS A 543 -7.35 10.60 -1.04
N ILE A 544 -6.35 9.87 -1.52
CA ILE A 544 -4.98 9.85 -0.95
C ILE A 544 -4.37 11.26 -0.79
N ALA A 545 -4.51 12.14 -1.79
CA ALA A 545 -3.95 13.49 -1.74
C ALA A 545 -4.59 14.35 -0.62
N ARG A 546 -5.92 14.42 -0.59
CA ARG A 546 -6.67 15.15 0.45
C ARG A 546 -6.44 14.55 1.83
N GLU A 547 -6.37 13.23 1.93
CA GLU A 547 -6.07 12.53 3.18
C GLU A 547 -4.66 12.87 3.68
N ALA A 548 -3.68 13.03 2.78
CA ALA A 548 -2.34 13.46 3.16
C ALA A 548 -2.33 14.88 3.74
N GLU A 549 -3.11 15.81 3.20
CA GLU A 549 -3.27 17.17 3.76
C GLU A 549 -3.86 17.11 5.18
N ILE A 550 -4.92 16.33 5.37
CA ILE A 550 -5.55 16.16 6.68
C ILE A 550 -4.57 15.56 7.71
N VAL A 551 -3.80 14.54 7.31
CA VAL A 551 -2.81 13.90 8.19
C VAL A 551 -1.66 14.85 8.55
N ALA A 552 -1.21 15.70 7.63
CA ALA A 552 -0.17 16.68 7.93
C ALA A 552 -0.59 17.64 9.07
N GLU A 553 -1.89 17.92 9.19
CA GLU A 553 -2.48 18.75 10.24
C GLU A 553 -2.93 17.96 11.49
N ALA A 554 -2.85 16.63 11.50
CA ALA A 554 -3.36 15.82 12.61
C ALA A 554 -2.64 16.07 13.94
N GLY A 555 -1.45 16.68 13.91
CA GLY A 555 -0.66 17.04 15.09
C GLY A 555 -0.95 18.44 15.66
N GLN A 556 -1.91 19.19 15.12
CA GLN A 556 -2.28 20.52 15.63
C GLN A 556 -3.17 20.42 16.89
N PRO A 557 -3.17 21.43 17.78
CA PRO A 557 -3.97 21.41 19.01
C PRO A 557 -5.45 21.07 18.75
N GLY A 558 -5.99 20.17 19.57
CA GLY A 558 -7.40 19.78 19.56
C GLY A 558 -7.83 18.91 18.37
N ARG A 559 -6.94 18.57 17.44
CA ARG A 559 -7.31 17.76 16.27
C ARG A 559 -7.61 16.32 16.63
N VAL A 560 -8.74 15.82 16.16
CA VAL A 560 -9.14 14.40 16.28
C VAL A 560 -9.21 13.82 14.87
N THR A 561 -8.41 12.78 14.62
CA THR A 561 -8.29 12.15 13.30
C THR A 561 -8.49 10.64 13.42
N VAL A 562 -9.46 10.10 12.69
CA VAL A 562 -9.75 8.67 12.59
C VAL A 562 -9.17 8.14 11.28
N ALA A 563 -8.31 7.13 11.35
CA ALA A 563 -7.65 6.53 10.20
C ALA A 563 -7.94 5.04 10.11
N THR A 564 -8.57 4.63 9.00
CA THR A 564 -8.80 3.22 8.70
C THR A 564 -7.50 2.55 8.27
N ASN A 565 -7.11 1.48 8.96
CA ASN A 565 -5.84 0.77 8.86
C ASN A 565 -4.62 1.71 8.96
N MET A 566 -4.13 2.15 7.82
CA MET A 566 -2.95 3.00 7.66
C MET A 566 -3.21 4.12 6.66
N ALA A 567 -4.45 4.65 6.61
CA ALA A 567 -4.78 5.82 5.80
C ALA A 567 -3.84 6.99 6.11
N GLY A 568 -3.46 7.76 5.07
CA GLY A 568 -2.42 8.79 5.16
C GLY A 568 -1.00 8.28 5.43
N ARG A 569 -0.70 7.05 5.00
CA ARG A 569 0.67 6.53 5.00
C ARG A 569 1.60 7.40 4.15
N GLY A 570 2.88 7.45 4.53
CA GLY A 570 3.88 8.26 3.83
C GLY A 570 3.86 9.74 4.16
N THR A 571 2.88 10.23 4.94
CA THR A 571 2.83 11.62 5.42
C THR A 571 3.32 11.74 6.87
N ASP A 572 4.08 12.81 7.14
CA ASP A 572 4.59 13.14 8.46
C ASP A 572 3.58 13.95 9.28
N ILE A 573 3.46 13.64 10.58
CA ILE A 573 2.57 14.37 11.50
C ILE A 573 3.46 15.20 12.41
N LYS A 574 3.57 16.48 12.12
CA LYS A 574 4.36 17.41 12.93
C LYS A 574 3.51 17.96 14.06
N LEU A 575 4.10 18.05 15.26
CA LEU A 575 3.42 18.66 16.39
C LEU A 575 3.25 20.16 16.18
N GLY A 576 2.03 20.65 16.39
CA GLY A 576 1.74 22.08 16.43
C GLY A 576 2.38 22.78 17.63
N ARG A 577 2.40 24.12 17.60
CA ARG A 577 2.97 24.93 18.69
C ARG A 577 2.27 24.62 20.02
N GLY A 578 3.03 24.28 21.06
CA GLY A 578 2.54 24.01 22.42
C GLY A 578 2.02 22.58 22.65
N VAL A 579 1.88 21.76 21.60
CA VAL A 579 1.40 20.37 21.71
C VAL A 579 2.40 19.48 22.45
N ASP A 580 3.68 19.78 22.35
CA ASP A 580 4.74 19.12 23.11
C ASP A 580 4.51 19.22 24.63
N THR A 581 4.07 20.38 25.12
CA THR A 581 3.74 20.58 26.54
C THR A 581 2.47 19.85 26.99
N LEU A 582 1.58 19.53 26.05
CA LEU A 582 0.38 18.72 26.28
C LEU A 582 0.68 17.20 26.28
N GLY A 583 1.95 16.80 26.17
CA GLY A 583 2.37 15.40 26.09
C GLY A 583 2.40 14.84 24.66
N GLY A 584 2.34 15.71 23.65
CA GLY A 584 2.45 15.34 22.24
C GLY A 584 1.23 14.62 21.67
N LEU A 585 1.37 14.05 20.48
CA LEU A 585 0.31 13.28 19.83
C LEU A 585 -0.05 12.03 20.64
N HIS A 586 -1.35 11.84 20.90
CA HIS A 586 -1.87 10.60 21.46
C HIS A 586 -2.36 9.68 20.33
N VAL A 587 -1.92 8.42 20.32
CA VAL A 587 -2.37 7.41 19.35
C VAL A 587 -3.20 6.35 20.04
N ILE A 588 -4.42 6.16 19.57
CA ILE A 588 -5.34 5.09 20.00
C ILE A 588 -5.34 4.00 18.94
N ILE A 589 -5.12 2.76 19.38
CA ILE A 589 -5.29 1.55 18.55
C ILE A 589 -6.55 0.85 19.05
N THR A 590 -7.63 0.85 18.25
CA THR A 590 -8.95 0.38 18.68
C THR A 590 -9.10 -1.14 18.71
N GLU A 591 -8.14 -1.84 18.09
CA GLU A 591 -8.00 -3.30 18.07
C GLU A 591 -6.61 -3.71 17.55
N ILE A 592 -6.22 -4.95 17.80
CA ILE A 592 -4.97 -5.51 17.26
C ILE A 592 -5.17 -5.96 15.82
N HIS A 593 -4.28 -5.50 14.92
CA HIS A 593 -4.28 -5.91 13.52
C HIS A 593 -3.75 -7.34 13.36
N ASP A 594 -3.96 -7.92 12.18
CA ASP A 594 -3.47 -9.28 11.86
C ASP A 594 -1.94 -9.38 11.89
N SER A 595 -1.23 -8.26 11.78
CA SER A 595 0.22 -8.18 11.94
C SER A 595 0.65 -7.13 12.96
N ALA A 596 1.59 -7.51 13.82
CA ALA A 596 2.19 -6.63 14.83
C ALA A 596 2.90 -5.43 14.20
N ARG A 597 3.23 -5.57 12.92
CA ARG A 597 3.88 -4.55 12.11
C ARG A 597 3.00 -3.33 11.93
N ILE A 598 1.72 -3.53 11.60
CA ILE A 598 0.75 -2.46 11.38
C ILE A 598 0.52 -1.69 12.68
N ASP A 599 0.36 -2.40 13.81
CA ASP A 599 0.23 -1.76 15.13
C ASP A 599 1.45 -0.90 15.48
N ARG A 600 2.66 -1.35 15.12
CA ARG A 600 3.88 -0.55 15.31
C ARG A 600 3.96 0.65 14.39
N GLN A 601 3.48 0.53 13.15
CA GLN A 601 3.43 1.67 12.23
C GLN A 601 2.46 2.74 12.73
N LEU A 602 1.30 2.35 13.26
CA LEU A 602 0.36 3.25 13.95
C LEU A 602 1.02 3.92 15.16
N ALA A 603 1.62 3.13 16.06
CA ALA A 603 2.34 3.66 17.22
C ALA A 603 3.48 4.63 16.81
N GLY A 604 4.16 4.34 15.70
CA GLY A 604 5.20 5.17 15.10
C GLY A 604 4.71 6.49 14.48
N ARG A 605 3.40 6.77 14.51
CA ARG A 605 2.84 8.08 14.13
C ARG A 605 3.12 9.16 15.18
N CYS A 606 3.39 8.79 16.44
CA CYS A 606 3.81 9.72 17.50
C CYS A 606 5.26 9.48 17.96
N GLY A 607 5.79 10.47 18.69
CA GLY A 607 7.12 10.44 19.28
C GLY A 607 8.26 10.42 18.27
N ARG A 608 8.12 11.19 17.18
CA ARG A 608 9.09 11.30 16.09
C ARG A 608 10.18 12.30 16.45
N GLN A 609 11.42 12.07 16.02
CA GLN A 609 12.55 12.98 16.27
C GLN A 609 12.69 13.43 17.74
N GLY A 610 12.35 12.55 18.69
CA GLY A 610 12.42 12.82 20.12
C GLY A 610 11.23 13.57 20.72
N ASP A 611 10.18 13.82 19.94
CA ASP A 611 8.94 14.40 20.43
C ASP A 611 8.30 13.54 21.53
N PRO A 612 7.55 14.13 22.47
CA PRO A 612 6.69 13.39 23.36
C PRO A 612 5.51 12.77 22.59
N GLY A 613 4.94 11.71 23.15
CA GLY A 613 3.76 11.08 22.59
C GLY A 613 3.36 9.86 23.40
N THR A 614 2.08 9.50 23.36
CA THR A 614 1.59 8.32 24.07
C THR A 614 0.77 7.43 23.15
N VAL A 615 0.82 6.12 23.38
CA VAL A 615 0.04 5.13 22.63
C VAL A 615 -0.74 4.28 23.60
N ARG A 616 -2.03 4.05 23.34
CA ARG A 616 -2.87 3.11 24.09
C ARG A 616 -3.58 2.15 23.14
N ARG A 617 -3.75 0.90 23.58
CA ARG A 617 -4.56 -0.09 22.86
C ARG A 617 -5.80 -0.42 23.64
N PHE A 618 -6.89 -0.60 22.91
CA PHE A 618 -8.18 -1.05 23.41
C PHE A 618 -8.50 -2.39 22.78
N LEU A 619 -8.80 -3.38 23.61
CA LEU A 619 -9.01 -4.78 23.20
C LEU A 619 -10.35 -5.25 23.73
N SER A 620 -11.08 -6.03 22.95
CA SER A 620 -12.31 -6.68 23.38
C SER A 620 -12.22 -8.19 23.20
N LEU A 621 -12.84 -8.96 24.08
CA LEU A 621 -13.02 -10.40 23.84
C LEU A 621 -13.80 -10.68 22.55
N ASP A 622 -14.55 -9.69 22.07
CA ASP A 622 -15.29 -9.74 20.81
C ASP A 622 -14.45 -9.49 19.56
N ASP A 623 -13.21 -9.01 19.70
CA ASP A 623 -12.34 -8.71 18.55
C ASP A 623 -12.04 -9.96 17.70
N ASP A 624 -12.05 -9.76 16.38
CA ASP A 624 -11.85 -10.82 15.37
C ASP A 624 -10.52 -11.54 15.51
N ILE A 625 -9.48 -10.87 16.00
CA ILE A 625 -8.13 -11.43 16.11
C ILE A 625 -8.12 -12.73 16.92
N LEU A 626 -8.98 -12.84 17.93
CA LEU A 626 -9.11 -14.04 18.75
C LEU A 626 -9.72 -15.19 17.96
N THR A 627 -10.77 -14.92 17.19
CA THR A 627 -11.44 -15.88 16.30
C THR A 627 -10.49 -16.34 15.20
N THR A 628 -9.83 -15.41 14.50
CA THR A 628 -8.91 -15.72 13.40
C THR A 628 -7.68 -16.48 13.89
N GLY A 629 -7.14 -16.11 15.05
CA GLY A 629 -5.92 -16.71 15.62
C GLY A 629 -6.12 -18.05 16.31
N TYR A 630 -7.24 -18.26 17.03
CA TYR A 630 -7.50 -19.49 17.79
C TYR A 630 -8.53 -20.43 17.16
N GLY A 631 -9.31 -19.96 16.18
CA GLY A 631 -10.46 -20.65 15.63
C GLY A 631 -11.76 -20.32 16.39
N PRO A 632 -12.93 -20.45 15.73
CA PRO A 632 -14.22 -20.02 16.27
C PRO A 632 -14.59 -20.73 17.58
N ASP A 633 -14.41 -22.04 17.65
CA ASP A 633 -14.78 -22.84 18.84
C ASP A 633 -13.97 -22.47 20.07
N LYS A 634 -12.66 -22.28 19.88
CA LYS A 634 -11.74 -21.95 20.99
C LYS A 634 -11.93 -20.50 21.44
N ALA A 635 -12.18 -19.57 20.51
CA ALA A 635 -12.53 -18.20 20.85
C ALA A 635 -13.85 -18.15 21.63
N LYS A 636 -14.90 -18.85 21.18
CA LYS A 636 -16.20 -18.95 21.88
C LYS A 636 -16.07 -19.56 23.28
N LYS A 637 -15.24 -20.61 23.43
CA LYS A 637 -14.96 -21.23 24.74
C LYS A 637 -14.20 -20.29 25.69
N MET A 638 -13.31 -19.47 25.15
CA MET A 638 -12.58 -18.46 25.92
C MET A 638 -13.52 -17.34 26.37
N ARG A 639 -14.34 -16.80 25.46
CA ARG A 639 -15.37 -15.79 25.77
C ARG A 639 -16.32 -16.26 26.89
N SER A 640 -16.91 -17.44 26.71
CA SER A 640 -17.89 -17.99 27.66
C SER A 640 -17.34 -18.28 29.05
N ARG A 641 -16.09 -18.73 29.19
CA ARG A 641 -15.45 -18.92 30.50
C ARG A 641 -15.20 -17.59 31.22
N LEU A 642 -14.67 -16.61 30.50
CA LEU A 642 -14.29 -15.32 31.06
C LEU A 642 -15.51 -14.46 31.43
N GLN A 643 -16.62 -14.61 30.72
CA GLN A 643 -17.89 -13.97 31.07
C GLN A 643 -18.53 -14.56 32.33
N ARG A 644 -18.31 -15.86 32.62
CA ARG A 644 -18.88 -16.55 33.79
C ARG A 644 -18.06 -16.37 35.08
N ASP A 645 -16.74 -16.44 34.98
CA ASP A 645 -15.88 -16.58 36.17
C ASP A 645 -15.50 -15.24 36.84
N GLY A 646 -16.06 -14.10 36.39
CA GLY A 646 -15.65 -12.77 36.88
C GLY A 646 -14.15 -12.49 36.69
N ALA A 647 -13.50 -13.22 35.77
CA ALA A 647 -12.06 -13.26 35.61
C ALA A 647 -11.52 -11.87 35.24
N ASN A 648 -10.34 -11.52 35.78
CA ASN A 648 -9.67 -10.28 35.45
C ASN A 648 -9.23 -10.29 33.97
N VAL A 649 -10.05 -9.66 33.12
CA VAL A 649 -9.84 -9.54 31.68
C VAL A 649 -8.59 -8.74 31.33
N GLU A 650 -8.11 -7.86 32.21
CA GLU A 650 -6.91 -7.04 31.99
C GLU A 650 -5.64 -7.91 31.84
N LYS A 651 -5.63 -9.11 32.43
CA LYS A 651 -4.51 -10.06 32.29
C LYS A 651 -4.46 -10.77 30.94
N LEU A 652 -5.43 -10.55 30.04
CA LEU A 652 -5.54 -11.28 28.77
C LEU A 652 -4.78 -10.65 27.61
N GLY A 653 -4.20 -9.45 27.75
CA GLY A 653 -3.39 -8.82 26.70
C GLY A 653 -2.37 -9.77 26.00
N PRO A 654 -1.64 -10.65 26.72
CA PRO A 654 -0.75 -11.63 26.10
C PRO A 654 -1.45 -12.64 25.17
N SER A 655 -2.71 -12.99 25.42
CA SER A 655 -3.48 -13.92 24.58
C SER A 655 -3.78 -13.31 23.20
N PHE A 656 -4.08 -12.02 23.14
CA PHE A 656 -4.27 -11.30 21.86
C PHE A 656 -2.98 -11.30 21.03
N ARG A 657 -1.83 -11.02 21.67
CA ARG A 657 -0.52 -11.10 21.00
C ARG A 657 -0.21 -12.51 20.49
N THR A 658 -0.60 -13.53 21.24
CA THR A 658 -0.45 -14.93 20.83
C THR A 658 -1.36 -15.27 19.64
N ALA A 659 -2.59 -14.76 19.62
CA ALA A 659 -3.50 -14.89 18.50
C ALA A 659 -2.92 -14.26 17.23
N GLN A 660 -2.44 -13.01 17.34
CA GLN A 660 -1.77 -12.29 16.25
C GLN A 660 -0.58 -13.08 15.68
N GLN A 661 0.30 -13.60 16.52
CA GLN A 661 1.43 -14.42 16.06
C GLN A 661 1.00 -15.68 15.30
N LYS A 662 -0.15 -16.28 15.65
CA LYS A 662 -0.68 -17.43 14.91
C LYS A 662 -1.21 -17.04 13.53
N VAL A 663 -1.88 -15.89 13.43
CA VAL A 663 -2.34 -15.32 12.15
C VAL A 663 -1.13 -15.02 11.25
N GLU A 664 -0.09 -14.36 11.77
CA GLU A 664 1.13 -14.08 11.01
C GLU A 664 1.82 -15.36 10.49
N ARG A 665 1.89 -16.42 11.31
CA ARG A 665 2.44 -17.72 10.89
C ARG A 665 1.59 -18.39 9.81
N ARG A 666 0.27 -18.21 9.82
CA ARG A 666 -0.61 -18.70 8.76
C ARG A 666 -0.33 -17.97 7.46
N HIS A 667 -0.35 -16.63 7.47
CA HIS A 667 -0.05 -15.82 6.28
C HIS A 667 1.33 -16.11 5.69
N LEU A 668 2.35 -16.33 6.53
CA LEU A 668 3.68 -16.75 6.05
C LEU A 668 3.63 -18.10 5.32
N ARG A 669 2.87 -19.08 5.83
CA ARG A 669 2.71 -20.38 5.16
C ARG A 669 2.02 -20.22 3.81
N ASP A 670 0.95 -19.44 3.75
CA ASP A 670 0.17 -19.23 2.52
C ASP A 670 1.04 -18.59 1.42
N ARG A 671 1.84 -17.57 1.77
CA ARG A 671 2.81 -16.97 0.83
C ARG A 671 3.86 -17.96 0.34
N MET A 672 4.34 -18.85 1.21
CA MET A 672 5.34 -19.85 0.82
C MET A 672 4.76 -20.93 -0.09
N ILE A 673 3.49 -21.29 0.11
CA ILE A 673 2.75 -22.20 -0.78
C ILE A 673 2.58 -21.56 -2.15
N LEU A 674 2.13 -20.30 -2.20
CA LEU A 674 1.99 -19.54 -3.45
C LEU A 674 3.31 -19.48 -4.23
N LEU A 675 4.42 -19.15 -3.56
CA LEU A 675 5.74 -19.13 -4.17
C LEU A 675 6.18 -20.50 -4.72
N HIS A 676 5.81 -21.58 -4.03
CA HIS A 676 6.11 -22.93 -4.50
C HIS A 676 5.35 -23.27 -5.78
N HIS A 677 4.04 -23.01 -5.83
CA HIS A 677 3.22 -23.23 -7.02
C HIS A 677 3.69 -22.40 -8.21
N GLU A 678 4.02 -21.13 -7.99
CA GLU A 678 4.55 -20.26 -9.05
C GLU A 678 5.89 -20.74 -9.59
N LYS A 679 6.78 -21.22 -8.72
CA LYS A 679 8.05 -21.81 -9.15
C LYS A 679 7.84 -23.06 -9.99
N GLN A 680 6.89 -23.92 -9.63
CA GLN A 680 6.56 -25.12 -10.40
C GLN A 680 5.98 -24.75 -11.77
N ARG A 681 5.03 -23.81 -11.83
CA ARG A 681 4.46 -23.33 -13.10
C ARG A 681 5.53 -22.73 -14.01
N LYS A 682 6.39 -21.86 -13.47
CA LYS A 682 7.49 -21.24 -14.22
C LYS A 682 8.42 -22.29 -14.82
N LYS A 683 8.75 -23.34 -14.05
CA LYS A 683 9.55 -24.46 -14.53
C LYS A 683 8.84 -25.21 -15.67
N MET A 684 7.55 -25.52 -15.50
CA MET A 684 6.74 -26.19 -16.52
C MET A 684 6.68 -25.38 -17.82
N GLN A 685 6.42 -24.07 -17.74
CA GLN A 685 6.39 -23.20 -18.93
C GLN A 685 7.74 -23.13 -19.64
N GLN A 686 8.84 -23.09 -18.89
CA GLN A 686 10.19 -23.14 -19.46
C GLN A 686 10.50 -24.47 -20.15
N GLU A 687 10.06 -25.59 -19.57
CA GLU A 687 10.19 -26.93 -20.17
C GLU A 687 9.38 -27.07 -21.46
N LEU A 688 8.24 -26.37 -21.56
CA LEU A 688 7.43 -26.25 -22.78
C LEU A 688 8.02 -25.25 -23.81
N GLY A 689 9.16 -24.61 -23.51
CA GLY A 689 9.78 -23.59 -24.37
C GLY A 689 9.00 -22.27 -24.45
N GLN A 690 8.05 -22.05 -23.54
CA GLN A 690 7.19 -20.87 -23.50
C GLN A 690 7.77 -19.76 -22.60
N ASP A 691 7.27 -18.53 -22.76
CA ASP A 691 7.60 -17.47 -21.82
C ASP A 691 6.90 -17.75 -20.47
N PRO A 692 7.63 -17.88 -19.35
CA PRO A 692 7.05 -18.30 -18.07
C PRO A 692 6.04 -17.33 -17.47
N TYR A 693 5.93 -16.12 -18.03
CA TYR A 693 5.03 -15.08 -17.55
C TYR A 693 3.77 -14.95 -18.41
N LEU A 694 3.72 -15.63 -19.55
CA LEU A 694 2.60 -15.60 -20.47
C LEU A 694 1.86 -16.93 -20.38
N ASP A 695 0.54 -16.87 -20.40
CA ASP A 695 -0.26 -18.07 -20.58
C ASP A 695 -0.38 -18.40 -22.07
N THR A 696 -0.55 -19.69 -22.33
CA THR A 696 -0.81 -20.20 -23.66
C THR A 696 -2.28 -19.89 -23.96
N PRO A 697 -2.61 -19.14 -25.03
CA PRO A 697 -3.97 -19.13 -25.55
C PRO A 697 -4.34 -20.58 -25.86
N HIS A 698 -5.51 -21.00 -25.39
CA HIS A 698 -6.12 -22.25 -25.84
C HIS A 698 -6.57 -22.13 -27.29
#